data_AF-A0A8H5TVT8-F1
#
_entry.id   AF-A0A8H5TVT8-F1
#
_cell.length_a   1.000
_cell.length_b   1.000
_cell.length_c   1.000
_cell.angle_alpha   90.00
_cell.angle_beta   90.00
_cell.angle_gamma   90.00
#
_symmetry.space_group_name_H-M   'P 1'
#
loop_
_entity.id
_entity.type
_entity.pdbx_description
1 polymer ?
#
loop_
_entity_poly.entity_id
_entity_poly.type
_entity_poly.pdbx_seq_one_letter_code
_entity_poly.pdbx_strand_id
1 'polypeptide(L)'
;MKYLSVLSSVLLLQGVVAQTPDKTKENHPKLETYRCTKAKGCKKHTNYIVADAGSHNIHQKGTNLGCGDWGNAPNSTACPDEKTCAKNCILEGLSDYSTIGVTTSGNSLRLQQLIDGKLVSPRVYLLEENKKKYEMLKLTGSEFSFDVETEKLPCGMNGALYLSEMPQDGGKSTSKNSKAGAYYGGGYCDAQCYVTPFINGVGNIKGQGVCCNEMDIWEANSRSTHIAPHPCTEPGLYGCEGEECQKSGICDKSGCGWNHYRNGVKNFYGRGKDFKVDSTRKFTVVSQFVADKSGDLKEMHRHYVQDNKIIHSAIVNIQGPPKINFINDEYCKATYADDYMRIGGTSQMGDAMTRGMVLAMSVWWSEGDNMAWLDGGSQSAGPCDATEGNPSNIVKVQPNPEVTFSNIRIGEINSTFSVKSPAYPGPHRLSRAACISGVDRRMWTATPLVLVEQQKRQEKIEEKNVMGLRPRKASSPQQQLPLSNLEFHIPMPRSLSAVSSLEIRDLNRDQIRFYHPGYLKPLNLLFCLPRVDWNHTEGEFGVHYLTALTACQIIANNCFGKGRLARDETGKDLVSSDEKVLLQRDYWFFVEGDERYPVVPSFRDWQFPHDKLPDWWTTPSCATAPHSKRCAITNTSYAFTWAHLIPKEEQQWFNKNGMGLYGGGSHNIDDPHNVLPLKADLYVCFDQSVFALIPKITNASSGAEVSTQYMVHVLDGREAEFAALYQNRPVGTLVEGSREFLFARFAWSIFSFLKPFLTSGVGRRVVRFRLRPADNDEEEENLVPEMQTVFMDSRKLETLYGGGPRKRAVSLESSYVDLEDGWDDEHSGRTEMEG
;
A
#
# COMPACT_ATOMS: atom_id res chain seq x y z
N MET A 1 -51.97 -14.04 -57.80
CA MET A 1 -52.42 -14.67 -56.54
C MET A 1 -51.41 -15.74 -56.18
N LYS A 2 -50.93 -15.70 -54.94
CA LYS A 2 -49.74 -16.41 -54.44
C LYS A 2 -49.99 -17.91 -54.31
N TYR A 3 -49.02 -18.70 -54.78
CA TYR A 3 -48.87 -20.13 -54.48
C TYR A 3 -48.35 -20.32 -53.05
N LEU A 4 -48.88 -21.32 -52.36
CA LEU A 4 -48.45 -21.78 -51.04
C LEU A 4 -47.67 -23.10 -51.16
N SER A 5 -46.64 -23.19 -50.32
CA SER A 5 -46.07 -24.40 -49.69
C SER A 5 -45.29 -25.38 -50.57
N VAL A 6 -43.99 -25.57 -50.29
CA VAL A 6 -43.46 -26.53 -49.29
C VAL A 6 -41.99 -26.17 -49.03
N LEU A 7 -41.61 -25.95 -47.77
CA LEU A 7 -40.22 -26.08 -47.33
C LEU A 7 -40.18 -26.52 -45.86
N SER A 8 -39.89 -27.80 -45.68
CA SER A 8 -39.54 -28.43 -44.40
C SER A 8 -38.40 -27.65 -43.74
N SER A 9 -38.72 -26.93 -42.68
CA SER A 9 -37.73 -26.34 -41.80
C SER A 9 -37.47 -27.32 -40.65
N VAL A 10 -36.34 -28.03 -40.75
CA VAL A 10 -35.78 -28.81 -39.63
C VAL A 10 -35.55 -27.85 -38.47
N LEU A 11 -36.34 -28.03 -37.40
CA LEU A 11 -36.20 -27.30 -36.15
C LEU A 11 -34.95 -27.83 -35.41
N LEU A 12 -33.77 -27.34 -35.82
CA LEU A 12 -32.56 -27.47 -35.02
C LEU A 12 -32.65 -26.47 -33.86
N LEU A 13 -33.25 -26.92 -32.75
CA LEU A 13 -33.02 -26.36 -31.42
C LEU A 13 -31.54 -26.60 -31.06
N GLN A 14 -30.66 -25.73 -31.52
CA GLN A 14 -29.28 -25.69 -31.04
C GLN A 14 -29.16 -24.64 -29.94
N GLY A 15 -28.89 -25.14 -28.74
CA GLY A 15 -28.70 -24.37 -27.52
C GLY A 15 -27.59 -23.34 -27.62
N VAL A 16 -27.80 -22.26 -26.88
CA VAL A 16 -26.96 -21.08 -26.73
C VAL A 16 -26.45 -21.07 -25.28
N VAL A 17 -25.13 -20.95 -25.03
CA VAL A 17 -24.52 -21.22 -23.70
C VAL A 17 -23.17 -20.49 -23.55
N ALA A 18 -22.82 -19.79 -22.44
CA ALA A 18 -21.52 -19.10 -22.13
C ALA A 18 -20.75 -19.60 -20.92
N GLN A 19 -19.41 -19.57 -21.04
CA GLN A 19 -18.48 -20.48 -20.38
C GLN A 19 -19.11 -21.86 -20.33
N THR A 20 -19.27 -22.44 -21.52
CA THR A 20 -20.02 -23.67 -21.65
C THR A 20 -19.24 -24.77 -20.97
N PRO A 21 -19.75 -25.35 -19.86
CA PRO A 21 -19.10 -26.49 -19.30
C PRO A 21 -19.11 -27.61 -20.34
N ASP A 22 -17.97 -28.26 -20.51
CA ASP A 22 -17.84 -29.37 -21.43
C ASP A 22 -18.48 -30.64 -20.85
N LYS A 23 -18.09 -31.82 -21.38
CA LYS A 23 -18.57 -33.11 -20.85
C LYS A 23 -17.65 -33.69 -19.78
N THR A 24 -16.52 -33.05 -19.49
CA THR A 24 -15.59 -33.51 -18.47
C THR A 24 -16.27 -33.41 -17.10
N LYS A 25 -16.07 -34.44 -16.30
CA LYS A 25 -16.76 -34.59 -15.04
C LYS A 25 -16.11 -33.73 -13.97
N GLU A 26 -16.92 -32.88 -13.35
CA GLU A 26 -16.56 -32.15 -12.14
C GLU A 26 -16.67 -33.05 -10.89
N ASN A 27 -15.58 -33.26 -10.17
CA ASN A 27 -15.53 -34.09 -8.96
C ASN A 27 -15.17 -33.24 -7.72
N HIS A 28 -16.14 -32.46 -7.24
CA HIS A 28 -15.97 -31.63 -6.04
C HIS A 28 -15.48 -32.42 -4.80
N PRO A 29 -14.36 -32.03 -4.17
CA PRO A 29 -13.93 -32.60 -2.90
C PRO A 29 -14.97 -32.36 -1.81
N LYS A 30 -15.31 -33.41 -1.06
CA LYS A 30 -16.24 -33.31 0.07
C LYS A 30 -15.53 -32.69 1.28
N LEU A 31 -16.18 -31.76 1.97
CA LEU A 31 -15.67 -31.18 3.22
C LEU A 31 -16.74 -31.22 4.30
N GLU A 32 -16.39 -31.74 5.47
CA GLU A 32 -17.28 -31.77 6.63
C GLU A 32 -17.14 -30.48 7.44
N THR A 33 -18.24 -29.72 7.57
CA THR A 33 -18.32 -28.52 8.40
C THR A 33 -19.31 -28.75 9.54
N TYR A 34 -19.52 -27.73 10.39
CA TYR A 34 -20.39 -27.86 11.55
C TYR A 34 -21.26 -26.62 11.78
N ARG A 35 -22.44 -26.84 12.35
CA ARG A 35 -23.35 -25.79 12.84
C ARG A 35 -23.54 -25.94 14.35
N CYS A 36 -23.28 -24.89 15.10
CA CYS A 36 -23.16 -24.95 16.56
C CYS A 36 -24.22 -24.10 17.26
N THR A 37 -24.70 -24.62 18.39
CA THR A 37 -25.57 -23.90 19.32
C THR A 37 -25.09 -24.21 20.73
N LYS A 38 -25.29 -23.29 21.68
CA LYS A 38 -24.94 -23.53 23.09
C LYS A 38 -25.67 -24.76 23.65
N ALA A 39 -26.93 -24.95 23.24
CA ALA A 39 -27.78 -26.01 23.77
C ALA A 39 -27.46 -27.41 23.23
N LYS A 40 -27.06 -27.53 21.95
CA LYS A 40 -26.92 -28.83 21.27
C LYS A 40 -25.49 -29.13 20.81
N GLY A 41 -24.54 -28.26 21.12
CA GLY A 41 -23.18 -28.33 20.61
C GLY A 41 -23.13 -28.19 19.08
N CYS A 42 -22.05 -28.70 18.48
CA CYS A 42 -21.82 -28.65 17.05
C CYS A 42 -22.34 -29.90 16.34
N LYS A 43 -23.19 -29.71 15.33
CA LYS A 43 -23.70 -30.76 14.45
C LYS A 43 -22.97 -30.72 13.11
N LYS A 44 -22.54 -31.88 12.66
CA LYS A 44 -21.89 -32.08 11.36
C LYS A 44 -22.82 -31.74 10.20
N HIS A 45 -22.27 -31.12 9.17
CA HIS A 45 -22.91 -30.76 7.92
C HIS A 45 -22.02 -31.17 6.75
N THR A 46 -22.61 -31.68 5.67
CA THR A 46 -21.86 -32.01 4.44
C THR A 46 -21.81 -30.77 3.56
N ASN A 47 -20.60 -30.36 3.20
CA ASN A 47 -20.37 -29.35 2.16
C ASN A 47 -19.42 -29.91 1.11
N TYR A 48 -19.24 -29.16 0.04
CA TYR A 48 -18.29 -29.47 -1.03
C TYR A 48 -17.41 -28.27 -1.34
N ILE A 49 -16.24 -28.53 -1.91
CA ILE A 49 -15.30 -27.52 -2.37
C ILE A 49 -15.38 -27.43 -3.89
N VAL A 50 -15.34 -26.21 -4.41
CA VAL A 50 -15.24 -25.93 -5.84
C VAL A 50 -14.12 -24.94 -6.10
N ALA A 51 -13.31 -25.17 -7.14
CA ALA A 51 -12.27 -24.23 -7.54
C ALA A 51 -12.89 -23.02 -8.24
N ASP A 52 -12.20 -21.89 -8.24
CA ASP A 52 -12.56 -20.74 -9.07
C ASP A 52 -12.72 -21.14 -10.54
N ALA A 53 -13.67 -20.54 -11.25
CA ALA A 53 -13.87 -20.81 -12.67
C ALA A 53 -12.59 -20.59 -13.49
N GLY A 54 -11.78 -19.58 -13.16
CA GLY A 54 -10.50 -19.31 -13.79
C GLY A 54 -9.39 -20.32 -13.48
N SER A 55 -9.57 -21.17 -12.46
CA SER A 55 -8.68 -22.32 -12.20
C SER A 55 -9.06 -23.56 -13.00
N HIS A 56 -10.23 -23.57 -13.64
CA HIS A 56 -10.57 -24.56 -14.64
C HIS A 56 -9.91 -24.19 -15.97
N ASN A 57 -9.68 -25.18 -16.83
CA ASN A 57 -9.17 -24.90 -18.17
C ASN A 57 -10.28 -24.25 -19.00
N ILE A 58 -10.15 -22.94 -19.27
CA ILE A 58 -11.06 -22.19 -20.14
C ILE A 58 -10.37 -21.91 -21.47
N HIS A 59 -10.89 -22.51 -22.54
CA HIS A 59 -10.28 -22.45 -23.86
C HIS A 59 -11.32 -22.24 -24.96
N GLN A 60 -10.85 -21.78 -26.12
CA GLN A 60 -11.67 -21.59 -27.29
C GLN A 60 -12.02 -22.94 -27.91
N LYS A 61 -13.28 -23.11 -28.31
CA LYS A 61 -13.85 -24.34 -28.84
C LYS A 61 -13.03 -24.88 -30.02
N GLY A 62 -12.55 -26.11 -29.89
CA GLY A 62 -11.77 -26.79 -30.92
C GLY A 62 -10.31 -26.34 -31.02
N THR A 63 -9.83 -25.54 -30.07
CA THR A 63 -8.43 -25.09 -29.99
C THR A 63 -7.91 -25.13 -28.55
N ASN A 64 -6.63 -24.83 -28.35
CA ASN A 64 -6.01 -24.66 -27.03
C ASN A 64 -5.81 -23.18 -26.66
N LEU A 65 -6.37 -22.24 -27.43
CA LEU A 65 -6.23 -20.82 -27.15
C LEU A 65 -7.13 -20.42 -25.97
N GLY A 66 -6.62 -19.58 -25.07
CA GLY A 66 -7.39 -19.03 -23.96
C GLY A 66 -8.49 -18.06 -24.41
N CYS A 67 -9.43 -17.78 -23.51
CA CYS A 67 -10.51 -16.81 -23.73
C CYS A 67 -10.28 -15.44 -23.10
N GLY A 68 -9.14 -15.22 -22.46
CA GLY A 68 -8.75 -13.96 -21.84
C GLY A 68 -7.96 -14.19 -20.56
N ASP A 69 -7.18 -13.20 -20.18
CA ASP A 69 -6.32 -13.23 -18.99
C ASP A 69 -6.86 -12.27 -17.92
N TRP A 70 -6.55 -12.57 -16.66
CA TRP A 70 -6.86 -11.67 -15.54
C TRP A 70 -6.29 -10.27 -15.78
N GLY A 71 -7.05 -9.24 -15.40
CA GLY A 71 -6.71 -7.83 -15.66
C GLY A 71 -7.23 -7.30 -17.00
N ASN A 72 -7.84 -8.15 -17.86
CA ASN A 72 -8.31 -7.76 -19.18
C ASN A 72 -9.73 -8.22 -19.47
N ALA A 73 -10.37 -7.56 -20.45
CA ALA A 73 -11.57 -8.06 -21.11
C ALA A 73 -11.28 -9.40 -21.84
N PRO A 74 -12.29 -10.22 -22.16
CA PRO A 74 -12.07 -11.48 -22.87
C PRO A 74 -11.57 -11.25 -24.30
N ASN A 75 -10.99 -12.29 -24.91
CA ASN A 75 -10.48 -12.25 -26.28
C ASN A 75 -11.57 -11.77 -27.25
N SER A 76 -11.35 -10.62 -27.89
CA SER A 76 -12.38 -9.95 -28.71
C SER A 76 -12.83 -10.74 -29.94
N THR A 77 -12.00 -11.66 -30.46
CA THR A 77 -12.36 -12.54 -31.59
C THR A 77 -13.26 -13.68 -31.13
N ALA A 78 -12.94 -14.30 -29.99
CA ALA A 78 -13.78 -15.34 -29.38
C ALA A 78 -15.05 -14.75 -28.77
N CYS A 79 -14.96 -13.52 -28.25
CA CYS A 79 -15.95 -12.83 -27.43
C CYS A 79 -16.24 -11.41 -27.96
N PRO A 80 -16.77 -11.25 -29.19
CA PRO A 80 -17.21 -9.94 -29.68
C PRO A 80 -18.52 -9.48 -29.00
N ASP A 81 -19.29 -10.45 -28.49
CA ASP A 81 -20.51 -10.23 -27.74
C ASP A 81 -20.72 -11.39 -26.76
N GLU A 82 -21.60 -11.18 -25.78
CA GLU A 82 -21.87 -12.14 -24.70
C GLU A 82 -22.27 -13.52 -25.22
N LYS A 83 -23.11 -13.56 -26.27
CA LYS A 83 -23.68 -14.79 -26.86
C LYS A 83 -22.65 -15.55 -27.69
N THR A 84 -21.75 -14.86 -28.36
CA THR A 84 -20.67 -15.46 -29.16
C THR A 84 -19.55 -15.96 -28.26
N CYS A 85 -19.14 -15.14 -27.29
CA CYS A 85 -18.22 -15.54 -26.21
C CYS A 85 -18.69 -16.83 -25.57
N ALA A 86 -20.01 -16.92 -25.44
CA ALA A 86 -20.67 -18.03 -24.87
C ALA A 86 -20.25 -19.38 -25.49
N LYS A 87 -20.52 -19.43 -26.78
CA LYS A 87 -20.39 -20.61 -27.62
C LYS A 87 -18.93 -20.99 -27.84
N ASN A 88 -18.07 -19.98 -27.82
CA ASN A 88 -16.67 -20.11 -28.17
C ASN A 88 -15.83 -20.48 -26.96
N CYS A 89 -16.18 -20.04 -25.74
CA CYS A 89 -15.40 -20.33 -24.55
C CYS A 89 -15.96 -21.54 -23.80
N ILE A 90 -15.15 -22.60 -23.77
CA ILE A 90 -15.45 -23.89 -23.13
C ILE A 90 -14.71 -23.94 -21.81
N LEU A 91 -15.42 -24.34 -20.75
CA LEU A 91 -14.87 -24.57 -19.43
C LEU A 91 -14.81 -26.09 -19.20
N GLU A 92 -13.63 -26.64 -18.97
CA GLU A 92 -13.48 -28.07 -18.70
C GLU A 92 -13.72 -28.37 -17.21
N GLY A 93 -14.48 -29.43 -16.93
CA GLY A 93 -14.63 -29.90 -15.55
C GLY A 93 -13.32 -30.44 -14.94
N LEU A 94 -13.15 -30.26 -13.64
CA LEU A 94 -12.01 -30.78 -12.87
C LEU A 94 -12.35 -32.14 -12.25
N SER A 95 -11.82 -33.19 -12.89
CA SER A 95 -12.03 -34.57 -12.43
C SER A 95 -11.11 -34.98 -11.26
N ASP A 96 -9.97 -34.31 -11.11
CA ASP A 96 -9.02 -34.50 -10.02
C ASP A 96 -8.49 -33.14 -9.52
N TYR A 97 -9.00 -32.71 -8.37
CA TYR A 97 -8.64 -31.44 -7.73
C TYR A 97 -7.21 -31.44 -7.16
N SER A 98 -6.58 -32.61 -6.97
CA SER A 98 -5.21 -32.66 -6.46
C SER A 98 -4.20 -32.07 -7.44
N THR A 99 -4.53 -32.08 -8.74
CA THR A 99 -3.72 -31.50 -9.82
C THR A 99 -3.57 -29.99 -9.72
N ILE A 100 -4.52 -29.31 -9.06
CA ILE A 100 -4.48 -27.87 -8.77
C ILE A 100 -4.17 -27.59 -7.29
N GLY A 101 -3.63 -28.57 -6.57
CA GLY A 101 -3.21 -28.41 -5.18
C GLY A 101 -4.35 -28.38 -4.16
N VAL A 102 -5.53 -28.90 -4.49
CA VAL A 102 -6.70 -28.92 -3.59
C VAL A 102 -7.03 -30.34 -3.18
N THR A 103 -7.01 -30.62 -1.88
CA THR A 103 -7.39 -31.93 -1.33
C THR A 103 -8.20 -31.78 -0.04
N THR A 104 -9.10 -32.73 0.21
CA THR A 104 -9.86 -32.78 1.47
C THR A 104 -9.76 -34.14 2.15
N SER A 105 -9.83 -34.15 3.47
CA SER A 105 -9.90 -35.36 4.30
C SER A 105 -10.78 -35.08 5.52
N GLY A 106 -11.98 -35.67 5.54
CA GLY A 106 -12.98 -35.41 6.58
C GLY A 106 -13.34 -33.92 6.66
N ASN A 107 -12.90 -33.25 7.72
CA ASN A 107 -13.15 -31.83 7.97
C ASN A 107 -11.96 -30.92 7.62
N SER A 108 -10.90 -31.45 6.99
CA SER A 108 -9.71 -30.70 6.60
C SER A 108 -9.68 -30.44 5.09
N LEU A 109 -9.31 -29.22 4.72
CA LEU A 109 -9.00 -28.74 3.38
C LEU A 109 -7.53 -28.33 3.36
N ARG A 110 -6.73 -28.97 2.51
CA ARG A 110 -5.32 -28.63 2.27
C ARG A 110 -5.18 -27.97 0.91
N LEU A 111 -4.55 -26.80 0.91
CA LEU A 111 -4.25 -25.99 -0.27
C LEU A 111 -2.74 -25.86 -0.43
N GLN A 112 -2.23 -26.23 -1.60
CA GLN A 112 -0.80 -26.17 -1.93
C GLN A 112 -0.54 -25.05 -2.94
N GLN A 113 0.49 -24.24 -2.71
CA GLN A 113 0.90 -23.19 -3.64
C GLN A 113 1.49 -23.77 -4.92
N LEU A 114 2.27 -24.84 -4.77
CA LEU A 114 3.03 -25.51 -5.82
C LEU A 114 2.70 -27.00 -5.89
N ILE A 115 2.61 -27.53 -7.11
CA ILE A 115 2.54 -28.97 -7.41
C ILE A 115 3.64 -29.28 -8.41
N ASP A 116 4.55 -30.19 -8.06
CA ASP A 116 5.72 -30.55 -8.87
C ASP A 116 6.53 -29.33 -9.37
N GLY A 117 6.64 -28.32 -8.50
CA GLY A 117 7.33 -27.04 -8.80
C GLY A 117 6.53 -26.06 -9.68
N LYS A 118 5.34 -26.43 -10.14
CA LYS A 118 4.44 -25.55 -10.90
C LYS A 118 3.54 -24.76 -9.98
N LEU A 119 3.38 -23.48 -10.29
CA LEU A 119 2.45 -22.58 -9.61
C LEU A 119 1.01 -22.98 -9.90
N VAL A 120 0.24 -23.31 -8.85
CA VAL A 120 -1.19 -23.60 -8.94
C VAL A 120 -2.05 -22.63 -8.14
N SER A 121 -1.54 -22.10 -7.02
CA SER A 121 -2.13 -21.00 -6.22
C SER A 121 -3.67 -21.05 -6.10
N PRO A 122 -4.25 -22.14 -5.59
CA PRO A 122 -5.69 -22.36 -5.68
C PRO A 122 -6.49 -21.35 -4.86
N ARG A 123 -7.62 -20.92 -5.43
CA ARG A 123 -8.74 -20.29 -4.72
C ARG A 123 -9.98 -21.15 -4.87
N VAL A 124 -10.66 -21.42 -3.76
CA VAL A 124 -11.81 -22.32 -3.71
C VAL A 124 -12.96 -21.74 -2.89
N TYR A 125 -14.17 -22.20 -3.17
CA TYR A 125 -15.41 -21.78 -2.50
C TYR A 125 -16.14 -22.94 -1.84
N LEU A 126 -16.94 -22.64 -0.81
CA LEU A 126 -17.78 -23.61 -0.12
C LEU A 126 -19.16 -23.73 -0.78
N LEU A 127 -19.50 -24.93 -1.26
CA LEU A 127 -20.81 -25.29 -1.80
C LEU A 127 -21.71 -25.94 -0.76
N GLU A 128 -23.02 -25.76 -0.93
CA GLU A 128 -24.04 -26.55 -0.26
C GLU A 128 -23.94 -28.04 -0.64
N GLU A 129 -24.60 -28.92 0.12
CA GLU A 129 -24.61 -30.37 -0.15
C GLU A 129 -25.12 -30.72 -1.57
N ASN A 130 -25.99 -29.90 -2.14
CA ASN A 130 -26.52 -30.07 -3.50
C ASN A 130 -25.51 -29.71 -4.62
N LYS A 131 -24.38 -29.07 -4.28
CA LYS A 131 -23.33 -28.60 -5.20
C LYS A 131 -23.75 -27.52 -6.22
N LYS A 132 -25.00 -27.09 -6.25
CA LYS A 132 -25.54 -26.17 -7.26
C LYS A 132 -25.54 -24.71 -6.83
N LYS A 133 -25.33 -24.47 -5.54
CA LYS A 133 -25.34 -23.18 -4.86
C LYS A 133 -24.17 -23.11 -3.88
N TYR A 134 -23.64 -21.90 -3.70
CA TYR A 134 -22.73 -21.61 -2.59
C TYR A 134 -23.46 -21.69 -1.26
N GLU A 135 -22.73 -22.13 -0.23
CA GLU A 135 -23.18 -22.09 1.15
C GLU A 135 -23.11 -20.63 1.63
N MET A 136 -24.26 -19.95 1.71
CA MET A 136 -24.33 -18.55 2.09
C MET A 136 -24.22 -18.40 3.61
N LEU A 137 -23.14 -17.75 4.07
CA LEU A 137 -22.87 -17.55 5.48
C LEU A 137 -23.43 -16.20 5.93
N LYS A 138 -24.30 -16.24 6.94
CA LYS A 138 -24.89 -15.05 7.58
C LYS A 138 -24.28 -14.87 8.95
N LEU A 139 -23.28 -13.98 9.05
CA LEU A 139 -22.41 -13.96 10.23
C LEU A 139 -22.69 -12.83 11.23
N THR A 140 -23.46 -11.80 10.87
CA THR A 140 -23.87 -10.75 11.82
C THR A 140 -24.61 -11.37 13.01
N GLY A 141 -24.17 -11.07 14.23
CA GLY A 141 -24.68 -11.67 15.48
C GLY A 141 -24.21 -13.09 15.76
N SER A 142 -23.28 -13.64 14.97
CA SER A 142 -22.83 -15.04 15.03
C SER A 142 -21.32 -15.15 15.28
N GLU A 143 -20.84 -16.39 15.40
CA GLU A 143 -19.44 -16.76 15.57
C GLU A 143 -19.00 -17.74 14.50
N PHE A 144 -17.78 -17.53 13.98
CA PHE A 144 -17.14 -18.37 12.98
C PHE A 144 -15.77 -18.82 13.50
N SER A 145 -15.53 -20.13 13.47
CA SER A 145 -14.28 -20.73 13.93
C SER A 145 -13.75 -21.78 12.98
N PHE A 146 -12.43 -21.88 12.91
CA PHE A 146 -11.72 -22.92 12.17
C PHE A 146 -10.39 -23.20 12.87
N ASP A 147 -9.85 -24.39 12.65
CA ASP A 147 -8.48 -24.69 13.03
C ASP A 147 -7.57 -24.51 11.81
N VAL A 148 -6.33 -24.06 12.02
CA VAL A 148 -5.39 -23.78 10.94
C VAL A 148 -3.98 -24.28 11.27
N GLU A 149 -3.28 -24.69 10.22
CA GLU A 149 -1.87 -25.07 10.23
C GLU A 149 -1.11 -24.14 9.26
N THR A 150 -0.36 -23.18 9.80
CA THR A 150 0.38 -22.16 9.03
C THR A 150 1.88 -22.38 8.99
N GLU A 151 2.41 -23.45 9.60
CA GLU A 151 3.85 -23.71 9.73
C GLU A 151 4.61 -23.61 8.38
N LYS A 152 3.97 -24.04 7.28
CA LYS A 152 4.53 -24.04 5.94
C LYS A 152 4.25 -22.77 5.13
N LEU A 153 3.84 -21.69 5.78
CA LEU A 153 3.70 -20.37 5.16
C LEU A 153 4.83 -19.46 5.69
N PRO A 154 5.97 -19.33 4.99
CA PRO A 154 6.99 -18.33 5.34
C PRO A 154 6.51 -16.90 5.04
N CYS A 155 7.39 -15.91 5.20
CA CYS A 155 7.11 -14.53 4.78
C CYS A 155 6.70 -14.47 3.30
N GLY A 156 5.87 -13.51 2.93
CA GLY A 156 5.39 -13.29 1.57
C GLY A 156 4.30 -14.24 1.09
N MET A 157 3.99 -15.28 1.86
CA MET A 157 2.80 -16.11 1.62
C MET A 157 1.56 -15.48 2.26
N ASN A 158 0.41 -15.72 1.67
CA ASN A 158 -0.89 -15.45 2.28
C ASN A 158 -1.78 -16.70 2.12
N GLY A 159 -2.06 -17.37 3.24
CA GLY A 159 -3.11 -18.38 3.32
C GLY A 159 -4.39 -17.72 3.81
N ALA A 160 -5.28 -17.39 2.88
CA ALA A 160 -6.46 -16.58 3.15
C ALA A 160 -7.72 -17.43 3.37
N LEU A 161 -8.58 -16.98 4.28
CA LEU A 161 -9.94 -17.46 4.50
C LEU A 161 -10.83 -16.23 4.75
N TYR A 162 -11.73 -15.97 3.82
CA TYR A 162 -12.48 -14.71 3.73
C TYR A 162 -13.87 -14.93 3.14
N LEU A 163 -14.66 -13.87 3.14
CA LEU A 163 -16.01 -13.87 2.57
C LEU A 163 -16.14 -12.82 1.48
N SER A 164 -16.78 -13.18 0.37
CA SER A 164 -17.19 -12.24 -0.68
C SER A 164 -18.70 -12.30 -0.89
N GLU A 165 -19.33 -11.15 -1.17
CA GLU A 165 -20.78 -11.08 -1.45
C GLU A 165 -21.13 -11.54 -2.89
N MET A 166 -20.63 -12.72 -3.26
CA MET A 166 -20.87 -13.36 -4.55
C MET A 166 -22.33 -13.81 -4.69
N PRO A 167 -22.90 -13.83 -5.91
CA PRO A 167 -24.21 -14.41 -6.17
C PRO A 167 -24.24 -15.90 -5.78
N GLN A 168 -25.26 -16.32 -5.01
CA GLN A 168 -25.38 -17.70 -4.51
C GLN A 168 -25.32 -18.77 -5.63
N ASP A 169 -25.84 -18.46 -6.81
CA ASP A 169 -25.87 -19.37 -7.95
C ASP A 169 -24.67 -19.16 -8.91
N GLY A 170 -23.69 -18.35 -8.53
CA GLY A 170 -22.52 -17.99 -9.34
C GLY A 170 -22.84 -17.13 -10.57
N GLY A 171 -23.96 -16.40 -10.55
CA GLY A 171 -24.37 -15.50 -11.61
C GLY A 171 -25.26 -16.14 -12.68
N LYS A 172 -25.68 -17.41 -12.52
CA LYS A 172 -26.53 -18.11 -13.51
C LYS A 172 -27.84 -17.37 -13.79
N SER A 173 -28.42 -16.72 -12.80
CA SER A 173 -29.70 -16.03 -12.96
C SER A 173 -29.60 -14.70 -13.71
N THR A 174 -28.40 -14.11 -13.86
CA THR A 174 -28.24 -12.77 -14.44
C THR A 174 -28.39 -12.77 -15.96
N SER A 175 -28.06 -13.89 -16.61
CA SER A 175 -28.18 -14.03 -18.06
C SER A 175 -28.48 -15.47 -18.46
N LYS A 176 -29.26 -15.63 -19.54
CA LYS A 176 -29.44 -16.93 -20.20
C LYS A 176 -28.14 -17.51 -20.71
N ASN A 177 -27.10 -16.70 -20.94
CA ASN A 177 -25.80 -17.18 -21.37
C ASN A 177 -24.91 -17.58 -20.20
N SER A 178 -25.17 -17.17 -18.94
CA SER A 178 -24.38 -17.64 -17.78
C SER A 178 -24.66 -19.11 -17.47
N LYS A 179 -23.65 -19.98 -17.56
CA LYS A 179 -23.87 -21.45 -17.52
C LYS A 179 -22.98 -22.21 -16.56
N ALA A 180 -21.80 -21.67 -16.23
CA ALA A 180 -20.93 -22.21 -15.20
C ALA A 180 -21.64 -22.26 -13.84
N GLY A 181 -22.00 -21.08 -13.32
CA GLY A 181 -22.57 -20.91 -11.99
C GLY A 181 -21.71 -21.44 -10.85
N ALA A 182 -22.30 -21.56 -9.66
CA ALA A 182 -21.58 -22.01 -8.47
C ALA A 182 -20.98 -23.42 -8.62
N TYR A 183 -21.61 -24.31 -9.40
CA TYR A 183 -21.12 -25.68 -9.62
C TYR A 183 -19.73 -25.72 -10.27
N TYR A 184 -19.35 -24.67 -11.01
CA TYR A 184 -18.03 -24.52 -11.64
C TYR A 184 -17.30 -23.27 -11.13
N GLY A 185 -17.64 -22.78 -9.93
CA GLY A 185 -16.91 -21.67 -9.30
C GLY A 185 -17.08 -20.30 -9.95
N GLY A 186 -18.19 -20.06 -10.64
CA GLY A 186 -18.47 -18.77 -11.29
C GLY A 186 -18.86 -17.65 -10.31
N GLY A 187 -18.75 -16.41 -10.77
CA GLY A 187 -19.29 -15.23 -10.07
C GLY A 187 -18.41 -14.67 -8.96
N TYR A 188 -17.09 -14.87 -9.00
CA TYR A 188 -16.16 -14.24 -8.06
C TYR A 188 -16.18 -12.72 -8.17
N CYS A 189 -16.00 -12.07 -7.02
CA CYS A 189 -15.85 -10.63 -6.84
C CYS A 189 -15.14 -10.38 -5.50
N ASP A 190 -14.50 -9.23 -5.36
CA ASP A 190 -13.87 -8.76 -4.13
C ASP A 190 -13.82 -7.22 -4.08
N ALA A 191 -13.31 -6.63 -3.00
CA ALA A 191 -13.29 -5.18 -2.84
C ALA A 191 -12.21 -4.49 -3.71
N GLN A 192 -11.33 -5.26 -4.34
CA GLN A 192 -10.30 -4.71 -5.23
C GLN A 192 -10.87 -4.33 -6.60
N CYS A 193 -12.07 -4.81 -6.95
CA CYS A 193 -12.74 -4.46 -8.21
C CYS A 193 -11.87 -4.74 -9.45
N TYR A 194 -11.14 -5.85 -9.45
CA TYR A 194 -10.29 -6.20 -10.58
C TYR A 194 -11.09 -6.49 -11.84
N VAL A 195 -10.53 -6.16 -12.99
CA VAL A 195 -11.09 -6.56 -14.28
C VAL A 195 -10.78 -8.05 -14.50
N THR A 196 -11.81 -8.84 -14.74
CA THR A 196 -11.68 -10.25 -15.14
C THR A 196 -12.31 -10.47 -16.50
N PRO A 197 -11.84 -11.44 -17.30
CA PRO A 197 -12.39 -11.70 -18.63
C PRO A 197 -13.84 -12.19 -18.60
N PHE A 198 -14.33 -12.62 -17.42
CA PHE A 198 -15.71 -13.03 -17.21
C PHE A 198 -16.27 -12.44 -15.91
N ILE A 199 -17.52 -12.01 -15.96
CA ILE A 199 -18.29 -11.47 -14.83
C ILE A 199 -19.63 -12.23 -14.78
N ASN A 200 -20.05 -12.70 -13.60
CA ASN A 200 -21.28 -13.50 -13.46
C ASN A 200 -21.39 -14.71 -14.42
N GLY A 201 -20.26 -15.30 -14.85
CA GLY A 201 -20.24 -16.43 -15.78
C GLY A 201 -20.52 -16.08 -17.25
N VAL A 202 -20.53 -14.78 -17.61
CA VAL A 202 -20.57 -14.31 -19.00
C VAL A 202 -19.31 -13.53 -19.35
N GLY A 203 -19.00 -13.41 -20.64
CA GLY A 203 -17.84 -12.63 -21.08
C GLY A 203 -17.96 -11.16 -20.69
N ASN A 204 -16.94 -10.61 -20.05
CA ASN A 204 -16.91 -9.21 -19.60
C ASN A 204 -16.53 -8.29 -20.75
N ILE A 205 -17.42 -8.16 -21.75
CA ILE A 205 -17.15 -7.47 -23.03
C ILE A 205 -16.72 -6.01 -22.81
N LYS A 206 -17.26 -5.37 -21.79
CA LYS A 206 -16.97 -3.98 -21.44
C LYS A 206 -15.69 -3.80 -20.61
N GLY A 207 -15.08 -4.88 -20.13
CA GLY A 207 -13.91 -4.80 -19.26
C GLY A 207 -14.19 -4.12 -17.91
N GLN A 208 -15.38 -4.35 -17.33
CA GLN A 208 -15.76 -3.79 -16.03
C GLN A 208 -14.92 -4.38 -14.90
N GLY A 209 -14.66 -3.60 -13.86
CA GLY A 209 -14.10 -4.13 -12.61
C GLY A 209 -15.17 -4.89 -11.83
N VAL A 210 -14.81 -6.00 -11.20
CA VAL A 210 -15.79 -6.91 -10.55
C VAL A 210 -15.75 -6.76 -9.04
N CYS A 211 -16.63 -5.89 -8.53
CA CYS A 211 -16.68 -5.43 -7.15
C CYS A 211 -17.70 -6.21 -6.31
N CYS A 212 -17.42 -6.43 -5.02
CA CYS A 212 -18.44 -6.67 -3.99
C CYS A 212 -17.88 -6.48 -2.58
N ASN A 213 -18.75 -6.40 -1.58
CA ASN A 213 -18.35 -6.39 -0.16
C ASN A 213 -17.50 -7.63 0.17
N GLU A 214 -16.47 -7.43 0.98
CA GLU A 214 -15.49 -8.45 1.35
C GLU A 214 -15.16 -8.39 2.85
N MET A 215 -15.07 -9.55 3.49
CA MET A 215 -14.65 -9.67 4.89
C MET A 215 -13.50 -10.66 4.99
N ASP A 216 -12.30 -10.11 5.20
CA ASP A 216 -11.09 -10.88 5.44
C ASP A 216 -11.02 -11.32 6.89
N ILE A 217 -11.60 -12.49 7.15
CA ILE A 217 -11.54 -13.12 8.46
C ILE A 217 -10.10 -13.48 8.79
N TRP A 218 -9.33 -13.97 7.81
CA TRP A 218 -7.98 -14.44 8.04
C TRP A 218 -7.14 -14.28 6.78
N GLU A 219 -6.14 -13.41 6.86
CA GLU A 219 -5.03 -13.37 5.93
C GLU A 219 -3.75 -13.50 6.73
N ALA A 220 -2.95 -14.52 6.45
CA ALA A 220 -1.81 -14.83 7.30
C ALA A 220 -0.77 -15.70 6.64
N ASN A 221 0.41 -15.66 7.25
CA ASN A 221 1.41 -16.71 7.18
C ASN A 221 1.88 -17.03 8.59
N SER A 222 2.96 -17.81 8.76
CA SER A 222 3.47 -18.14 10.10
C SER A 222 4.10 -16.96 10.85
N ARG A 223 4.25 -15.79 10.23
CA ARG A 223 4.97 -14.63 10.78
C ARG A 223 4.04 -13.51 11.20
N SER A 224 2.89 -13.38 10.54
CA SER A 224 1.91 -12.34 10.79
C SER A 224 0.49 -12.78 10.47
N THR A 225 -0.49 -12.06 11.02
CA THR A 225 -1.93 -12.26 10.76
C THR A 225 -2.61 -10.90 10.58
N HIS A 226 -3.57 -10.84 9.67
CA HIS A 226 -4.40 -9.68 9.38
C HIS A 226 -5.89 -10.06 9.40
N ILE A 227 -6.72 -9.07 9.73
CA ILE A 227 -8.19 -9.10 9.66
C ILE A 227 -8.59 -7.77 9.06
N ALA A 228 -9.46 -7.76 8.05
CA ALA A 228 -9.92 -6.51 7.46
C ALA A 228 -11.35 -6.65 6.90
N PRO A 229 -12.30 -5.83 7.36
CA PRO A 229 -13.57 -5.64 6.66
C PRO A 229 -13.39 -4.61 5.53
N HIS A 230 -13.95 -4.92 4.36
CA HIS A 230 -13.88 -4.12 3.14
C HIS A 230 -15.29 -3.86 2.60
N PRO A 231 -15.97 -2.81 3.09
CA PRO A 231 -17.30 -2.48 2.63
C PRO A 231 -17.27 -1.87 1.23
N CYS A 232 -18.36 -2.09 0.49
CA CYS A 232 -18.68 -1.43 -0.76
C CYS A 232 -20.06 -0.79 -0.66
N THR A 233 -20.29 0.32 -1.37
CA THR A 233 -21.59 1.00 -1.37
C THR A 233 -22.69 0.14 -2.01
N GLU A 234 -22.33 -0.61 -3.06
CA GLU A 234 -23.25 -1.47 -3.79
C GLU A 234 -23.43 -2.85 -3.12
N PRO A 235 -24.67 -3.36 -3.00
CA PRO A 235 -24.92 -4.70 -2.50
C PRO A 235 -24.68 -5.77 -3.58
N GLY A 236 -24.06 -6.88 -3.18
CA GLY A 236 -23.76 -7.99 -4.07
C GLY A 236 -22.67 -7.66 -5.10
N LEU A 237 -22.63 -8.43 -6.19
CA LEU A 237 -21.66 -8.23 -7.27
C LEU A 237 -22.07 -7.07 -8.18
N TYR A 238 -21.17 -6.10 -8.34
CA TYR A 238 -21.33 -4.93 -9.21
C TYR A 238 -20.19 -4.81 -10.21
N GLY A 239 -20.52 -4.50 -11.47
CA GLY A 239 -19.55 -4.25 -12.54
C GLY A 239 -19.25 -2.76 -12.66
N CYS A 240 -18.14 -2.30 -12.08
CA CYS A 240 -17.78 -0.89 -12.05
C CYS A 240 -17.10 -0.43 -13.36
N GLU A 241 -17.20 0.87 -13.65
CA GLU A 241 -16.49 1.53 -14.76
C GLU A 241 -15.75 2.80 -14.28
N GLY A 242 -14.58 3.09 -14.88
CA GLY A 242 -13.83 4.32 -14.64
C GLY A 242 -13.48 4.55 -13.16
N GLU A 243 -13.90 5.71 -12.62
CA GLU A 243 -13.62 6.15 -11.25
C GLU A 243 -14.28 5.27 -10.18
N GLU A 244 -15.38 4.57 -10.49
CA GLU A 244 -16.03 3.64 -9.56
C GLU A 244 -15.08 2.52 -9.12
N CYS A 245 -14.18 2.10 -10.01
CA CYS A 245 -13.20 1.04 -9.74
C CYS A 245 -11.96 1.54 -9.01
N GLN A 246 -11.74 2.85 -8.92
CA GLN A 246 -10.53 3.45 -8.35
C GLN A 246 -10.57 3.46 -6.81
N LYS A 247 -9.48 3.88 -6.16
CA LYS A 247 -9.37 3.89 -4.68
C LYS A 247 -10.48 4.69 -4.00
N SER A 248 -10.86 5.84 -4.56
CA SER A 248 -11.97 6.68 -4.06
C SER A 248 -13.33 6.25 -4.57
N GLY A 249 -13.42 5.09 -5.23
CA GLY A 249 -14.63 4.56 -5.82
C GLY A 249 -15.57 3.89 -4.82
N ILE A 250 -16.26 2.85 -5.30
CA ILE A 250 -17.40 2.23 -4.59
C ILE A 250 -17.00 1.22 -3.52
N CYS A 251 -15.76 0.71 -3.55
CA CYS A 251 -15.25 -0.28 -2.61
C CYS A 251 -14.02 0.23 -1.84
N ASP A 252 -13.94 -0.13 -0.57
CA ASP A 252 -12.74 0.10 0.25
C ASP A 252 -11.67 -0.94 -0.06
N LYS A 253 -10.69 -0.55 -0.88
CA LYS A 253 -9.55 -1.41 -1.22
C LYS A 253 -8.58 -1.66 -0.07
N SER A 254 -8.53 -0.77 0.93
CA SER A 254 -7.52 -0.81 1.99
C SER A 254 -8.00 -1.59 3.21
N GLY A 255 -9.29 -1.51 3.51
CA GLY A 255 -9.92 -2.17 4.64
C GLY A 255 -9.65 -1.48 5.98
N CYS A 256 -10.41 -1.85 7.00
CA CYS A 256 -10.08 -1.52 8.39
C CYS A 256 -9.20 -2.62 9.03
N GLY A 257 -7.90 -2.54 8.78
CA GLY A 257 -6.95 -3.58 9.18
C GLY A 257 -6.70 -3.72 10.68
N TRP A 258 -6.72 -4.97 11.18
CA TRP A 258 -6.26 -5.37 12.51
C TRP A 258 -5.08 -6.34 12.42
N ASN A 259 -3.91 -5.88 12.86
CA ASN A 259 -2.71 -6.70 13.00
C ASN A 259 -2.00 -6.33 14.30
N HIS A 260 -1.65 -7.32 15.13
CA HIS A 260 -1.01 -7.10 16.42
C HIS A 260 0.34 -6.38 16.31
N TYR A 261 1.12 -6.58 15.24
CA TYR A 261 2.34 -5.81 14.99
C TYR A 261 2.04 -4.33 14.76
N ARG A 262 1.06 -4.01 13.90
CA ARG A 262 0.61 -2.62 13.64
C ARG A 262 0.07 -1.96 14.91
N ASN A 263 -0.54 -2.76 15.78
CA ASN A 263 -1.04 -2.34 17.08
C ASN A 263 0.01 -2.35 18.20
N GLY A 264 1.31 -2.49 17.89
CA GLY A 264 2.41 -2.36 18.85
C GLY A 264 2.64 -3.58 19.75
N VAL A 265 2.07 -4.74 19.43
CA VAL A 265 2.19 -6.00 20.19
C VAL A 265 2.88 -7.07 19.35
N LYS A 266 4.22 -7.01 19.34
CA LYS A 266 5.08 -7.82 18.44
C LYS A 266 5.28 -9.27 18.86
N ASN A 267 4.87 -9.67 20.05
CA ASN A 267 5.03 -11.02 20.61
C ASN A 267 3.70 -11.78 20.76
N PHE A 268 2.65 -11.34 20.06
CA PHE A 268 1.34 -11.99 20.14
C PHE A 268 1.28 -13.27 19.29
N TYR A 269 1.64 -13.18 18.02
CA TYR A 269 1.59 -14.28 17.05
C TYR A 269 2.93 -14.42 16.33
N GLY A 270 3.42 -15.64 16.17
CA GLY A 270 4.66 -15.91 15.44
C GLY A 270 5.18 -17.31 15.70
N ARG A 271 6.36 -17.61 15.14
CA ARG A 271 6.95 -18.96 15.20
C ARG A 271 7.62 -19.21 16.54
N GLY A 272 7.17 -20.22 17.28
CA GLY A 272 7.82 -20.70 18.51
C GLY A 272 7.16 -20.24 19.80
N LYS A 273 7.70 -20.72 20.92
CA LYS A 273 7.10 -20.58 22.27
C LYS A 273 7.16 -19.17 22.86
N ASP A 274 7.93 -18.27 22.27
CA ASP A 274 8.05 -16.87 22.70
C ASP A 274 6.82 -16.03 22.29
N PHE A 275 5.96 -16.58 21.45
CA PHE A 275 4.70 -15.97 21.04
C PHE A 275 3.51 -16.56 21.81
N LYS A 276 2.48 -15.76 22.06
CA LYS A 276 1.26 -16.25 22.72
C LYS A 276 0.54 -17.29 21.87
N VAL A 277 0.47 -17.06 20.56
CA VAL A 277 0.01 -18.02 19.55
C VAL A 277 1.24 -18.48 18.77
N ASP A 278 1.61 -19.73 18.96
CA ASP A 278 2.72 -20.37 18.26
C ASP A 278 2.25 -20.90 16.90
N SER A 279 2.64 -20.22 15.83
CA SER A 279 2.23 -20.54 14.46
C SER A 279 2.89 -21.80 13.89
N THR A 280 3.88 -22.39 14.58
CA THR A 280 4.50 -23.65 14.16
C THR A 280 3.65 -24.87 14.48
N ARG A 281 2.55 -24.68 15.22
CA ARG A 281 1.64 -25.73 15.65
C ARG A 281 0.21 -25.34 15.29
N LYS A 282 -0.66 -26.35 15.21
CA LYS A 282 -2.10 -26.12 15.01
C LYS A 282 -2.70 -25.26 16.13
N PHE A 283 -3.61 -24.36 15.78
CA PHE A 283 -4.43 -23.58 16.70
C PHE A 283 -5.82 -23.33 16.10
N THR A 284 -6.78 -22.95 16.94
CA THR A 284 -8.11 -22.51 16.53
C THR A 284 -8.16 -20.99 16.45
N VAL A 285 -8.75 -20.47 15.37
CA VAL A 285 -9.10 -19.06 15.18
C VAL A 285 -10.60 -18.91 15.42
N VAL A 286 -10.98 -17.97 16.29
CA VAL A 286 -12.38 -17.69 16.62
C VAL A 286 -12.69 -16.22 16.35
N SER A 287 -13.70 -15.97 15.51
CA SER A 287 -14.17 -14.62 15.19
C SER A 287 -15.63 -14.47 15.61
N GLN A 288 -15.94 -13.39 16.33
CA GLN A 288 -17.29 -13.07 16.77
C GLN A 288 -17.71 -11.74 16.17
N PHE A 289 -18.87 -11.72 15.54
CA PHE A 289 -19.41 -10.55 14.85
C PHE A 289 -20.58 -10.02 15.66
N VAL A 290 -20.27 -9.20 16.66
CA VAL A 290 -21.23 -8.76 17.67
C VAL A 290 -22.15 -7.70 17.08
N ALA A 291 -23.44 -8.01 17.06
CA ALA A 291 -24.48 -7.06 16.67
C ALA A 291 -25.04 -6.30 17.89
N ASP A 292 -25.58 -5.12 17.65
CA ASP A 292 -26.30 -4.36 18.65
C ASP A 292 -27.75 -4.87 18.85
N LYS A 293 -28.58 -4.09 19.55
CA LYS A 293 -29.98 -4.49 19.82
C LYS A 293 -30.89 -4.40 18.58
N SER A 294 -30.52 -3.57 17.60
CA SER A 294 -31.23 -3.41 16.33
C SER A 294 -30.89 -4.51 15.34
N GLY A 295 -29.76 -5.21 15.56
CA GLY A 295 -29.25 -6.27 14.70
C GLY A 295 -28.07 -5.82 13.83
N ASP A 296 -27.61 -4.58 13.98
CA ASP A 296 -26.54 -4.00 13.17
C ASP A 296 -25.18 -4.43 13.74
N LEU A 297 -24.23 -4.79 12.86
CA LEU A 297 -22.88 -5.15 13.28
C LEU A 297 -22.20 -3.95 13.95
N LYS A 298 -21.60 -4.19 15.12
CA LYS A 298 -20.95 -3.13 15.90
C LYS A 298 -19.49 -3.41 16.19
N GLU A 299 -19.15 -4.66 16.48
CA GLU A 299 -17.80 -5.03 16.92
C GLU A 299 -17.39 -6.37 16.33
N MET A 300 -16.14 -6.46 15.88
CA MET A 300 -15.56 -7.70 15.36
C MET A 300 -14.43 -8.13 16.29
N HIS A 301 -14.68 -9.20 17.04
CA HIS A 301 -13.76 -9.73 18.04
C HIS A 301 -12.98 -10.92 17.50
N ARG A 302 -11.72 -11.02 17.89
CA ARG A 302 -10.84 -12.16 17.60
C ARG A 302 -10.29 -12.74 18.90
N HIS A 303 -10.28 -14.05 18.99
CA HIS A 303 -9.44 -14.77 19.94
C HIS A 303 -8.97 -16.10 19.35
N TYR A 304 -8.03 -16.73 20.03
CA TYR A 304 -7.43 -17.99 19.59
C TYR A 304 -7.58 -19.06 20.67
N VAL A 305 -7.52 -20.32 20.27
CA VAL A 305 -7.38 -21.44 21.20
C VAL A 305 -6.18 -22.27 20.80
N GLN A 306 -5.21 -22.38 21.71
CA GLN A 306 -4.06 -23.26 21.55
C GLN A 306 -3.76 -23.95 22.88
N ASP A 307 -3.37 -25.22 22.84
CA ASP A 307 -3.07 -26.02 24.04
C ASP A 307 -4.19 -26.03 25.10
N ASN A 308 -5.46 -26.09 24.67
CA ASN A 308 -6.64 -25.97 25.53
C ASN A 308 -6.63 -24.68 26.39
N LYS A 309 -6.22 -23.54 25.81
CA LYS A 309 -6.30 -22.24 26.47
C LYS A 309 -6.85 -21.20 25.50
N ILE A 310 -7.78 -20.38 25.97
CA ILE A 310 -8.22 -19.19 25.24
C ILE A 310 -7.12 -18.14 25.34
N ILE A 311 -6.73 -17.62 24.19
CA ILE A 311 -5.77 -16.53 24.05
C ILE A 311 -6.54 -15.35 23.47
N HIS A 312 -6.98 -14.45 24.36
CA HIS A 312 -7.67 -13.23 23.96
C HIS A 312 -6.76 -12.31 23.16
N SER A 313 -7.32 -11.62 22.15
CA SER A 313 -6.60 -10.59 21.41
C SER A 313 -6.01 -9.54 22.36
N ALA A 314 -4.80 -9.08 22.07
CA ALA A 314 -4.14 -8.04 22.85
C ALA A 314 -4.78 -6.66 22.61
N ILE A 315 -4.68 -5.80 23.62
CA ILE A 315 -5.11 -4.42 23.55
C ILE A 315 -4.13 -3.61 22.70
N VAL A 316 -4.62 -2.62 21.95
CA VAL A 316 -3.78 -1.69 21.16
C VAL A 316 -2.72 -1.01 22.03
N ASN A 317 -1.45 -1.12 21.64
CA ASN A 317 -0.29 -0.63 22.37
C ASN A 317 0.51 0.47 21.63
N ILE A 318 -0.19 1.28 20.84
CA ILE A 318 0.34 2.49 20.20
C ILE A 318 -0.45 3.73 20.64
N GLN A 319 0.11 4.93 20.48
CA GLN A 319 -0.62 6.18 20.73
C GLN A 319 -1.63 6.46 19.59
N GLY A 320 -2.75 7.09 19.90
CA GLY A 320 -3.79 7.45 18.94
C GLY A 320 -5.08 6.63 19.09
N PRO A 321 -5.11 5.35 18.66
CA PRO A 321 -6.34 4.54 18.71
C PRO A 321 -6.81 4.18 20.13
N PRO A 322 -8.11 3.85 20.29
CA PRO A 322 -8.67 3.41 21.56
C PRO A 322 -7.99 2.16 22.09
N LYS A 323 -7.90 2.06 23.43
CA LYS A 323 -7.30 0.93 24.14
C LYS A 323 -8.26 -0.25 24.24
N ILE A 324 -8.61 -0.81 23.09
CA ILE A 324 -9.50 -1.96 22.91
C ILE A 324 -8.76 -3.14 22.24
N ASN A 325 -9.41 -4.28 22.10
CA ASN A 325 -8.87 -5.50 21.50
C ASN A 325 -9.74 -6.11 20.38
N PHE A 326 -10.63 -5.31 19.82
CA PHE A 326 -11.57 -5.65 18.75
C PHE A 326 -11.67 -4.49 17.75
N ILE A 327 -12.18 -4.77 16.55
CA ILE A 327 -12.43 -3.74 15.53
C ILE A 327 -13.81 -3.12 15.78
N ASN A 328 -13.88 -1.79 15.76
CA ASN A 328 -15.09 -0.99 15.68
C ASN A 328 -14.77 0.31 14.92
N ASP A 329 -15.79 1.11 14.61
CA ASP A 329 -15.62 2.37 13.87
C ASP A 329 -14.68 3.38 14.55
N GLU A 330 -14.62 3.41 15.89
CA GLU A 330 -13.71 4.31 16.62
C GLU A 330 -12.24 3.93 16.36
N TYR A 331 -11.92 2.64 16.41
CA TYR A 331 -10.61 2.14 16.04
C TYR A 331 -10.31 2.42 14.57
N CYS A 332 -11.22 2.08 13.65
CA CYS A 332 -11.02 2.25 12.21
C CYS A 332 -10.74 3.71 11.84
N LYS A 333 -11.50 4.64 12.41
CA LYS A 333 -11.27 6.07 12.24
C LYS A 333 -9.92 6.52 12.81
N ALA A 334 -9.55 6.05 14.00
CA ALA A 334 -8.30 6.43 14.64
C ALA A 334 -7.05 5.82 13.98
N THR A 335 -7.21 4.76 13.19
CA THR A 335 -6.16 4.15 12.36
C THR A 335 -6.20 4.60 10.90
N TYR A 336 -6.95 5.67 10.58
CA TYR A 336 -7.02 6.28 9.24
C TYR A 336 -7.58 5.36 8.15
N ALA A 337 -8.54 4.50 8.47
CA ALA A 337 -9.31 3.74 7.49
C ALA A 337 -10.39 4.65 6.85
N ASP A 338 -9.96 5.69 6.12
CA ASP A 338 -10.86 6.75 5.65
C ASP A 338 -11.90 6.24 4.62
N ASP A 339 -11.50 5.36 3.70
CA ASP A 339 -12.39 4.77 2.70
C ASP A 339 -13.43 3.85 3.36
N TYR A 340 -13.02 3.03 4.33
CA TYR A 340 -13.91 2.24 5.18
C TYR A 340 -15.01 3.11 5.81
N MET A 341 -14.60 4.21 6.47
CA MET A 341 -15.53 5.11 7.15
C MET A 341 -16.44 5.86 6.17
N ARG A 342 -15.92 6.24 5.00
CA ARG A 342 -16.68 6.91 3.93
C ARG A 342 -17.78 6.01 3.36
N ILE A 343 -17.53 4.71 3.23
CA ILE A 343 -18.44 3.74 2.59
C ILE A 343 -19.46 3.16 3.58
N GLY A 344 -19.48 3.63 4.84
CA GLY A 344 -20.50 3.26 5.83
C GLY A 344 -19.99 2.33 6.94
N GLY A 345 -18.68 2.08 6.98
CA GLY A 345 -17.98 1.47 8.11
C GLY A 345 -18.53 0.10 8.52
N THR A 346 -18.58 -0.14 9.83
CA THR A 346 -18.95 -1.44 10.40
C THR A 346 -20.39 -1.83 10.07
N SER A 347 -21.29 -0.86 10.00
CA SER A 347 -22.69 -1.11 9.65
C SER A 347 -22.83 -1.63 8.22
N GLN A 348 -22.18 -1.00 7.24
CA GLN A 348 -22.24 -1.41 5.84
C GLN A 348 -21.71 -2.85 5.65
N MET A 349 -20.60 -3.17 6.31
CA MET A 349 -20.06 -4.55 6.32
C MET A 349 -21.07 -5.53 6.94
N GLY A 350 -21.70 -5.13 8.05
CA GLY A 350 -22.74 -5.89 8.73
C GLY A 350 -23.95 -6.18 7.85
N ASP A 351 -24.35 -5.24 6.99
CA ASP A 351 -25.47 -5.42 6.07
C ASP A 351 -25.17 -6.51 5.03
N ALA A 352 -23.97 -6.49 4.43
CA ALA A 352 -23.53 -7.54 3.50
C ALA A 352 -23.46 -8.91 4.17
N MET A 353 -22.89 -8.98 5.37
CA MET A 353 -22.84 -10.21 6.16
C MET A 353 -24.22 -10.72 6.58
N THR A 354 -25.21 -9.84 6.73
CA THR A 354 -26.61 -10.21 7.04
C THR A 354 -27.32 -10.77 5.81
N ARG A 355 -27.11 -10.18 4.63
CA ARG A 355 -27.62 -10.70 3.35
C ARG A 355 -27.07 -12.10 3.06
N GLY A 356 -25.80 -12.29 3.38
CA GLY A 356 -25.09 -13.55 3.35
C GLY A 356 -23.98 -13.55 2.31
N MET A 357 -22.84 -14.14 2.65
CA MET A 357 -21.62 -14.10 1.83
C MET A 357 -21.07 -15.50 1.59
N VAL A 358 -20.29 -15.66 0.52
CA VAL A 358 -19.66 -16.92 0.12
C VAL A 358 -18.30 -17.05 0.78
N LEU A 359 -18.03 -18.21 1.38
CA LEU A 359 -16.72 -18.53 1.94
C LEU A 359 -15.70 -18.86 0.85
N ALA A 360 -14.64 -18.07 0.77
CA ALA A 360 -13.49 -18.28 -0.08
C ALA A 360 -12.25 -18.65 0.75
N MET A 361 -11.45 -19.58 0.24
CA MET A 361 -10.18 -20.00 0.85
C MET A 361 -9.12 -20.11 -0.23
N SER A 362 -7.94 -19.56 0.01
CA SER A 362 -6.86 -19.54 -0.98
C SER A 362 -5.47 -19.63 -0.36
N VAL A 363 -4.48 -19.89 -1.22
CA VAL A 363 -3.07 -19.68 -0.92
C VAL A 363 -2.42 -18.97 -2.09
N TRP A 364 -1.68 -17.90 -1.81
CA TRP A 364 -1.04 -17.08 -2.83
C TRP A 364 0.20 -16.35 -2.31
N TRP A 365 0.99 -15.83 -3.24
CA TRP A 365 2.11 -14.94 -3.00
C TRP A 365 2.03 -13.74 -3.94
N SER A 366 2.90 -12.74 -3.77
CA SER A 366 2.93 -11.57 -4.65
C SER A 366 4.35 -11.32 -5.15
N GLU A 367 4.53 -11.30 -6.46
CA GLU A 367 5.79 -10.90 -7.11
C GLU A 367 6.01 -9.37 -7.06
N GLY A 368 4.92 -8.60 -6.97
CA GLY A 368 4.97 -7.14 -7.05
C GLY A 368 5.34 -6.46 -5.73
N ASP A 369 4.81 -6.95 -4.62
CA ASP A 369 4.94 -6.29 -3.30
C ASP A 369 5.44 -7.21 -2.18
N ASN A 370 5.76 -8.48 -2.49
CA ASN A 370 6.25 -9.48 -1.55
C ASN A 370 5.33 -9.68 -0.32
N MET A 371 4.03 -9.35 -0.41
CA MET A 371 3.09 -9.35 0.71
C MET A 371 3.50 -8.42 1.86
N ALA A 372 4.27 -7.37 1.58
CA ALA A 372 4.84 -6.50 2.61
C ALA A 372 3.78 -5.81 3.50
N TRP A 373 2.55 -5.66 3.02
CA TRP A 373 1.43 -5.13 3.81
C TRP A 373 0.98 -6.08 4.93
N LEU A 374 1.22 -7.38 4.78
CA LEU A 374 0.84 -8.44 5.73
C LEU A 374 1.92 -8.63 6.79
N ASP A 375 3.19 -8.75 6.40
CA ASP A 375 4.26 -9.21 7.27
C ASP A 375 5.56 -8.39 7.22
N GLY A 376 5.63 -7.37 6.35
CA GLY A 376 6.81 -6.53 6.17
C GLY A 376 7.09 -5.66 7.38
N GLY A 377 8.32 -5.71 7.88
CA GLY A 377 8.80 -4.88 8.98
C GLY A 377 8.81 -3.40 8.66
N SER A 378 9.07 -3.02 7.40
CA SER A 378 9.00 -1.64 6.93
C SER A 378 7.59 -1.05 7.00
N GLN A 379 6.55 -1.90 6.95
CA GLN A 379 5.16 -1.50 7.09
C GLN A 379 4.62 -1.68 8.51
N SER A 380 5.48 -2.01 9.49
CA SER A 380 5.07 -2.39 10.85
C SER A 380 4.06 -3.54 10.88
N ALA A 381 4.03 -4.37 9.83
CA ALA A 381 3.04 -5.44 9.65
C ALA A 381 3.54 -6.78 10.19
N GLY A 382 4.85 -6.97 10.28
CA GLY A 382 5.41 -8.19 10.81
C GLY A 382 6.92 -8.12 10.97
N PRO A 383 7.58 -9.27 11.19
CA PRO A 383 9.01 -9.33 11.37
C PRO A 383 9.80 -9.44 10.06
N CYS A 384 9.13 -9.44 8.89
CA CYS A 384 9.76 -9.85 7.65
C CYS A 384 10.59 -8.73 7.01
N ASP A 385 11.77 -9.04 6.48
CA ASP A 385 12.56 -8.11 5.68
C ASP A 385 11.97 -7.89 4.27
N ALA A 386 12.50 -6.91 3.55
CA ALA A 386 11.95 -6.48 2.26
C ALA A 386 12.08 -7.52 1.12
N THR A 387 12.85 -8.59 1.33
CA THR A 387 13.23 -9.56 0.28
C THR A 387 12.82 -11.00 0.61
N GLU A 388 12.66 -11.36 1.88
CA GLU A 388 12.35 -12.75 2.24
C GLU A 388 10.97 -13.20 1.76
N GLY A 389 10.04 -12.26 1.58
CA GLY A 389 8.72 -12.51 0.98
C GLY A 389 8.71 -12.60 -0.54
N ASN A 390 9.86 -12.44 -1.21
CA ASN A 390 9.91 -12.62 -2.67
C ASN A 390 9.69 -14.10 -3.03
N PRO A 391 8.85 -14.45 -4.02
CA PRO A 391 8.61 -15.82 -4.46
C PRO A 391 9.88 -16.66 -4.70
N SER A 392 10.93 -16.06 -5.27
CA SER A 392 12.21 -16.75 -5.49
C SER A 392 12.97 -17.09 -4.20
N ASN A 393 12.67 -16.41 -3.08
CA ASN A 393 13.22 -16.68 -1.77
C ASN A 393 12.30 -17.57 -0.93
N ILE A 394 10.98 -17.44 -1.08
CA ILE A 394 9.99 -18.29 -0.43
C ILE A 394 10.31 -19.77 -0.65
N VAL A 395 10.55 -20.18 -1.90
CA VAL A 395 10.84 -21.59 -2.25
C VAL A 395 12.16 -22.12 -1.68
N LYS A 396 13.09 -21.23 -1.28
CA LYS A 396 14.34 -21.62 -0.60
C LYS A 396 14.10 -21.90 0.89
N VAL A 397 13.13 -21.20 1.49
CA VAL A 397 12.76 -21.36 2.91
C VAL A 397 11.78 -22.51 3.09
N GLN A 398 10.76 -22.56 2.25
CA GLN A 398 9.76 -23.62 2.19
C GLN A 398 9.50 -23.99 0.72
N PRO A 399 10.08 -25.09 0.22
CA PRO A 399 9.93 -25.50 -1.18
C PRO A 399 8.49 -25.79 -1.61
N ASN A 400 7.62 -26.17 -0.68
CA ASN A 400 6.22 -26.46 -0.97
C ASN A 400 5.32 -25.72 0.03
N PRO A 401 5.09 -24.40 -0.16
CA PRO A 401 4.20 -23.65 0.70
C PRO A 401 2.78 -24.20 0.63
N GLU A 402 2.13 -24.35 1.78
CA GLU A 402 0.78 -24.88 1.89
C GLU A 402 0.11 -24.44 3.19
N VAL A 403 -1.21 -24.48 3.19
CA VAL A 403 -2.05 -24.23 4.35
C VAL A 403 -3.10 -25.34 4.47
N THR A 404 -3.41 -25.72 5.71
CA THR A 404 -4.57 -26.58 5.99
C THR A 404 -5.56 -25.84 6.86
N PHE A 405 -6.77 -25.64 6.34
CA PHE A 405 -7.92 -25.17 7.10
C PHE A 405 -8.75 -26.39 7.48
N SER A 406 -9.19 -26.47 8.74
CA SER A 406 -9.99 -27.61 9.19
C SER A 406 -11.06 -27.22 10.18
N ASN A 407 -12.04 -28.10 10.37
CA ASN A 407 -13.00 -28.00 11.46
C ASN A 407 -13.77 -26.67 11.45
N ILE A 408 -14.25 -26.27 10.27
CA ILE A 408 -15.04 -25.05 10.08
C ILE A 408 -16.36 -25.20 10.83
N ARG A 409 -16.62 -24.30 11.77
CA ARG A 409 -17.76 -24.28 12.69
C ARG A 409 -18.40 -22.90 12.69
N ILE A 410 -19.72 -22.86 12.57
CA ILE A 410 -20.50 -21.63 12.49
C ILE A 410 -21.66 -21.73 13.47
N GLY A 411 -21.93 -20.71 14.25
CA GLY A 411 -23.03 -20.80 15.20
C GLY A 411 -23.20 -19.62 16.13
N GLU A 412 -23.92 -19.87 17.21
CA GLU A 412 -24.11 -18.90 18.30
C GLU A 412 -22.76 -18.51 18.92
N ILE A 413 -22.61 -17.25 19.33
CA ILE A 413 -21.43 -16.75 20.04
C ILE A 413 -21.10 -17.65 21.25
N ASN A 414 -19.83 -18.03 21.38
CA ASN A 414 -19.28 -18.97 22.37
C ASN A 414 -19.79 -20.42 22.25
N SER A 415 -20.19 -20.88 21.06
CA SER A 415 -20.61 -22.28 20.83
C SER A 415 -19.70 -23.06 19.89
N THR A 416 -18.76 -22.40 19.21
CA THR A 416 -17.95 -23.02 18.14
C THR A 416 -16.57 -23.50 18.61
N PHE A 417 -16.22 -23.28 19.88
CA PHE A 417 -14.99 -23.77 20.50
C PHE A 417 -15.29 -24.37 21.87
N SER A 418 -14.36 -25.20 22.38
CA SER A 418 -14.44 -25.72 23.75
C SER A 418 -13.05 -25.80 24.34
N VAL A 419 -12.96 -25.52 25.64
CA VAL A 419 -11.75 -25.72 26.43
C VAL A 419 -12.09 -26.67 27.56
N LYS A 420 -11.27 -27.71 27.76
CA LYS A 420 -11.44 -28.59 28.93
C LYS A 420 -11.29 -27.75 30.19
N SER A 421 -12.30 -27.75 31.07
CA SER A 421 -12.13 -27.20 32.42
C SER A 421 -10.97 -27.94 33.10
N PRO A 422 -10.09 -27.26 33.86
CA PRO A 422 -9.11 -27.96 34.67
C PRO A 422 -9.87 -28.93 35.57
N ALA A 423 -9.54 -30.21 35.47
CA ALA A 423 -10.03 -31.19 36.42
C ALA A 423 -9.56 -30.70 37.80
N TYR A 424 -10.48 -30.17 38.61
CA TYR A 424 -10.22 -30.10 40.04
C TYR A 424 -9.90 -31.53 40.46
N PRO A 425 -8.72 -31.81 41.06
CA PRO A 425 -8.52 -33.08 41.71
C PRO A 425 -9.60 -33.18 42.78
N GLY A 426 -10.62 -34.00 42.51
CA GLY A 426 -11.61 -34.37 43.52
C GLY A 426 -10.86 -34.88 44.75
N PRO A 427 -11.32 -34.57 45.96
CA PRO A 427 -10.60 -34.89 47.16
C PRO A 427 -10.30 -36.39 47.18
N HIS A 428 -9.03 -36.73 47.41
CA HIS A 428 -8.60 -38.09 47.68
C HIS A 428 -9.59 -38.74 48.65
N ARG A 429 -10.14 -39.89 48.23
CA ARG A 429 -10.84 -40.81 49.15
C ARG A 429 -9.87 -41.19 50.25
N LEU A 430 -9.97 -40.52 51.40
CA LEU A 430 -9.61 -41.13 52.67
C LEU A 430 -10.84 -41.88 53.18
N SER A 431 -10.57 -43.10 53.60
CA SER A 431 -11.50 -44.08 54.11
C SER A 431 -12.35 -43.55 55.28
N ARG A 432 -13.61 -44.01 55.28
CA ARG A 432 -14.59 -44.04 56.39
C ARG A 432 -14.01 -43.80 57.80
N ALA A 433 -14.55 -42.79 58.49
CA ALA A 433 -14.96 -42.90 59.89
C ALA A 433 -15.96 -41.79 60.26
N ALA A 434 -17.18 -42.23 60.57
CA ALA A 434 -18.12 -41.76 61.59
C ALA A 434 -18.48 -40.26 61.81
N CYS A 435 -19.81 -40.06 61.90
CA CYS A 435 -20.55 -39.09 62.72
C CYS A 435 -20.63 -37.63 62.26
N ILE A 436 -21.70 -36.85 62.47
CA ILE A 436 -23.12 -37.00 62.87
C ILE A 436 -23.72 -35.60 62.57
N SER A 437 -24.98 -35.58 62.10
CA SER A 437 -25.96 -34.48 62.11
C SER A 437 -25.60 -33.02 61.77
N GLY A 438 -26.42 -32.44 60.88
CA GLY A 438 -27.17 -31.25 61.29
C GLY A 438 -27.31 -30.10 60.28
N VAL A 439 -28.53 -29.97 59.73
CA VAL A 439 -29.31 -28.72 59.66
C VAL A 439 -28.83 -27.61 58.69
N ASP A 440 -29.50 -27.56 57.53
CA ASP A 440 -30.39 -26.49 56.99
C ASP A 440 -29.68 -25.26 56.40
N ARG A 441 -29.83 -25.05 55.08
CA ARG A 441 -30.84 -24.23 54.37
C ARG A 441 -30.49 -22.73 54.35
N ARG A 442 -30.36 -22.24 53.10
CA ARG A 442 -30.99 -21.03 52.52
C ARG A 442 -30.63 -19.70 53.20
N MET A 443 -30.49 -18.55 52.54
CA MET A 443 -30.75 -18.06 51.19
C MET A 443 -30.37 -16.56 51.23
N TRP A 444 -30.09 -15.99 50.06
CA TRP A 444 -30.40 -14.59 49.67
C TRP A 444 -29.46 -13.48 50.19
N THR A 445 -29.21 -12.37 49.51
CA THR A 445 -29.38 -11.83 48.13
C THR A 445 -28.67 -10.47 48.14
N ALA A 446 -28.26 -9.99 46.96
CA ALA A 446 -28.23 -8.58 46.53
C ALA A 446 -27.11 -7.62 47.03
N THR A 447 -26.28 -7.24 46.05
CA THR A 447 -25.57 -5.97 45.77
C THR A 447 -26.52 -4.73 45.76
N PRO A 448 -26.11 -3.43 45.55
CA PRO A 448 -24.81 -2.86 45.11
C PRO A 448 -24.36 -1.46 45.69
N LEU A 449 -23.18 -1.00 45.21
CA LEU A 449 -22.77 0.39 44.81
C LEU A 449 -21.94 1.33 45.75
N VAL A 450 -21.04 2.05 45.06
CA VAL A 450 -20.22 3.27 45.36
C VAL A 450 -18.81 3.01 45.95
N LEU A 451 -17.73 3.01 45.15
CA LEU A 451 -16.92 4.10 44.53
C LEU A 451 -15.86 4.74 45.46
N VAL A 452 -14.61 4.62 45.01
CA VAL A 452 -13.41 5.45 45.27
C VAL A 452 -12.83 5.46 46.69
N GLU A 453 -11.81 4.63 46.91
CA GLU A 453 -10.52 5.02 47.51
C GLU A 453 -9.62 3.79 47.66
N GLN A 454 -8.47 3.78 46.96
CA GLN A 454 -7.18 3.19 47.39
C GLN A 454 -6.25 2.91 46.18
N GLN A 455 -6.01 3.95 45.39
CA GLN A 455 -4.91 4.00 44.43
C GLN A 455 -3.71 4.78 45.02
N LYS A 456 -3.24 4.37 46.22
CA LYS A 456 -2.02 4.90 46.85
C LYS A 456 -1.38 3.84 47.74
N ARG A 457 -0.59 2.94 47.16
CA ARG A 457 0.47 2.15 47.84
C ARG A 457 1.20 1.25 46.84
N GLN A 458 2.14 1.81 46.07
CA GLN A 458 3.40 1.17 45.66
C GLN A 458 4.22 2.09 44.75
N GLU A 459 4.60 3.25 45.29
CA GLU A 459 5.74 4.04 44.82
C GLU A 459 6.58 4.40 46.04
N LYS A 460 7.55 3.53 46.34
CA LYS A 460 8.75 3.80 47.15
C LYS A 460 9.52 2.50 47.27
N ILE A 461 10.62 2.38 46.53
CA ILE A 461 11.93 1.83 46.93
C ILE A 461 12.82 1.98 45.69
N GLU A 462 13.41 3.16 45.54
CA GLU A 462 14.66 3.39 44.82
C GLU A 462 15.42 4.44 45.65
N GLU A 463 16.51 4.00 46.27
CA GLU A 463 17.71 4.77 46.66
C GLU A 463 18.42 4.02 47.79
N LYS A 464 19.48 3.28 47.41
CA LYS A 464 20.75 3.10 48.13
C LYS A 464 21.47 1.86 47.59
N ASN A 465 22.46 2.09 46.74
CA ASN A 465 23.83 1.55 46.91
C ASN A 465 24.67 1.85 45.66
N VAL A 466 25.49 2.88 45.77
CA VAL A 466 26.70 3.07 44.96
C VAL A 466 27.86 3.02 45.93
N MET A 467 28.80 2.08 45.73
CA MET A 467 30.24 2.31 45.87
C MET A 467 31.05 1.04 45.59
N GLY A 468 31.99 1.17 44.64
CA GLY A 468 33.25 0.43 44.63
C GLY A 468 33.41 -0.62 43.54
N LEU A 469 34.20 -0.32 42.50
CA LEU A 469 35.56 -0.87 42.32
C LEU A 469 36.19 -0.39 40.99
N ARG A 470 37.49 -0.07 41.06
CA ARG A 470 38.36 0.49 39.99
C ARG A 470 38.67 -0.53 38.88
N PRO A 471 38.98 -0.10 37.64
CA PRO A 471 39.46 -1.00 36.59
C PRO A 471 40.98 -1.21 36.65
N ARG A 472 41.42 -2.47 36.50
CA ARG A 472 42.82 -2.87 36.30
C ARG A 472 43.20 -2.74 34.82
N LYS A 473 44.36 -2.12 34.56
CA LYS A 473 45.12 -2.19 33.31
C LYS A 473 45.62 -3.61 33.07
N ALA A 474 45.51 -4.09 31.83
CA ALA A 474 46.35 -5.16 31.30
C ALA A 474 46.77 -4.80 29.88
N SER A 475 48.07 -4.86 29.65
CA SER A 475 48.84 -4.53 28.46
C SER A 475 49.36 -5.81 27.80
N SER A 476 49.27 -5.94 26.48
CA SER A 476 50.32 -6.54 25.61
C SER A 476 49.88 -6.52 24.13
N PRO A 477 50.82 -6.57 23.16
CA PRO A 477 50.73 -5.84 21.90
C PRO A 477 50.27 -6.68 20.69
N GLN A 478 49.63 -5.99 19.74
CA GLN A 478 49.37 -6.48 18.38
C GLN A 478 50.67 -6.47 17.55
N GLN A 479 50.98 -7.59 16.91
CA GLN A 479 51.84 -7.64 15.73
C GLN A 479 50.98 -7.35 14.49
N GLN A 480 51.28 -6.24 13.82
CA GLN A 480 50.81 -5.93 12.47
C GLN A 480 51.56 -6.78 11.44
N LEU A 481 50.82 -7.28 10.44
CA LEU A 481 51.34 -7.49 9.09
C LEU A 481 50.41 -6.76 8.11
N PRO A 482 50.96 -6.02 7.13
CA PRO A 482 50.21 -5.03 6.36
C PRO A 482 49.69 -5.63 5.05
N LEU A 483 48.46 -5.31 4.69
CA LEU A 483 48.00 -5.36 3.30
C LEU A 483 47.26 -4.07 2.99
N SER A 484 48.02 -3.13 2.45
CA SER A 484 47.56 -2.04 1.61
C SER A 484 46.72 -2.59 0.45
N ASN A 485 45.51 -2.05 0.25
CA ASN A 485 45.01 -1.63 -1.07
C ASN A 485 43.63 -0.94 -0.93
N LEU A 486 43.58 0.32 -1.40
CA LEU A 486 42.43 1.18 -1.67
C LEU A 486 41.33 1.28 -0.59
N GLU A 487 41.55 2.22 0.34
CA GLU A 487 40.49 2.77 1.17
C GLU A 487 39.73 3.89 0.43
N PHE A 488 38.58 3.58 -0.16
CA PHE A 488 37.51 4.57 -0.27
C PHE A 488 36.79 4.66 1.07
N HIS A 489 37.36 5.43 1.99
CA HIS A 489 36.77 5.72 3.30
C HIS A 489 35.56 6.66 3.11
N ILE A 490 34.36 6.10 2.91
CA ILE A 490 33.13 6.84 3.22
C ILE A 490 32.98 6.84 4.74
N PRO A 491 32.94 7.99 5.42
CA PRO A 491 32.76 8.05 6.86
C PRO A 491 31.50 7.26 7.26
N MET A 492 31.65 6.37 8.25
CA MET A 492 30.50 5.74 8.90
C MET A 492 29.60 6.83 9.52
N PRO A 493 28.26 6.64 9.56
CA PRO A 493 27.38 7.63 10.17
C PRO A 493 27.82 7.88 11.62
N ARG A 494 27.60 9.10 12.12
CA ARG A 494 27.66 9.34 13.57
C ARG A 494 26.77 8.30 14.24
N SER A 495 27.29 7.60 15.25
CA SER A 495 26.45 6.75 16.10
C SER A 495 25.31 7.60 16.66
N LEU A 496 24.10 7.05 16.79
CA LEU A 496 23.01 7.71 17.52
C LEU A 496 23.44 8.14 18.94
N SER A 497 24.41 7.43 19.53
CA SER A 497 25.02 7.78 20.82
C SER A 497 25.91 9.04 20.78
N ALA A 498 26.29 9.49 19.59
CA ALA A 498 27.12 10.67 19.34
C ALA A 498 26.32 11.88 18.83
N VAL A 499 25.02 11.70 18.54
CA VAL A 499 24.10 12.79 18.22
C VAL A 499 23.49 13.27 19.53
N SER A 500 23.75 14.52 19.91
CA SER A 500 23.24 15.03 21.18
C SER A 500 21.73 15.30 21.11
N SER A 501 21.03 15.14 22.24
CA SER A 501 19.60 15.51 22.33
C SER A 501 19.34 17.01 22.12
N LEU A 502 20.39 17.85 22.19
CA LEU A 502 20.35 19.28 21.90
C LEU A 502 20.36 19.51 20.37
N GLU A 503 21.26 18.85 19.62
CA GLU A 503 21.29 18.91 18.15
C GLU A 503 19.96 18.44 17.52
N ILE A 504 19.31 17.40 18.05
CA ILE A 504 18.01 16.90 17.57
C ILE A 504 16.86 17.89 17.89
N ARG A 505 16.96 18.64 18.99
CA ARG A 505 15.95 19.65 19.37
C ARG A 505 16.05 20.92 18.53
N ASP A 506 17.26 21.32 18.14
CA ASP A 506 17.50 22.52 17.33
C ASP A 506 17.06 22.30 15.86
N LEU A 507 17.26 21.09 15.31
CA LEU A 507 16.77 20.70 13.98
C LEU A 507 15.23 20.62 13.89
N ASN A 508 14.54 20.45 15.03
CA ASN A 508 13.08 20.27 15.09
C ASN A 508 12.27 21.58 15.18
N ARG A 509 12.92 22.76 15.30
CA ARG A 509 12.20 23.99 15.71
C ARG A 509 12.15 25.15 14.72
N ASP A 510 12.94 25.18 13.65
CA ASP A 510 12.92 26.34 12.74
C ASP A 510 13.23 25.98 11.27
N GLN A 511 12.44 26.54 10.35
CA GLN A 511 12.59 26.40 8.90
C GLN A 511 12.76 27.79 8.28
N ILE A 512 13.60 27.88 7.25
CA ILE A 512 13.72 29.09 6.45
C ILE A 512 12.55 29.13 5.45
N ARG A 513 11.88 30.27 5.38
CA ARG A 513 10.69 30.51 4.57
C ARG A 513 11.03 31.35 3.36
N PHE A 514 10.60 30.90 2.19
CA PHE A 514 10.79 31.61 0.94
C PHE A 514 9.46 32.18 0.47
N TYR A 515 9.41 33.47 0.18
CA TYR A 515 8.20 34.17 -0.20
C TYR A 515 8.24 34.67 -1.63
N HIS A 516 7.06 34.68 -2.24
CA HIS A 516 6.78 35.28 -3.53
C HIS A 516 6.38 36.76 -3.34
N PRO A 517 7.04 37.73 -4.00
CA PRO A 517 6.78 39.16 -3.78
C PRO A 517 5.42 39.62 -4.32
N GLY A 518 4.99 39.12 -5.48
CA GLY A 518 3.72 39.50 -6.11
C GLY A 518 2.42 38.99 -5.46
N TYR A 519 2.44 38.50 -4.23
CA TYR A 519 1.23 38.11 -3.49
C TYR A 519 1.29 38.62 -2.04
N LEU A 520 0.12 38.83 -1.44
CA LEU A 520 0.01 39.36 -0.07
C LEU A 520 0.19 38.26 0.99
N LYS A 521 0.76 38.62 2.14
CA LYS A 521 0.81 37.75 3.33
C LYS A 521 -0.61 37.43 3.83
N PRO A 522 -0.89 36.21 4.33
CA PRO A 522 0.02 35.05 4.46
C PRO A 522 0.10 34.17 3.19
N LEU A 523 -0.52 34.58 2.08
CA LEU A 523 -0.74 33.78 0.88
C LEU A 523 0.44 33.84 -0.09
N ASN A 524 1.58 34.30 0.37
CA ASN A 524 2.77 34.52 -0.44
C ASN A 524 3.93 33.60 -0.06
N LEU A 525 3.75 32.72 0.93
CA LEU A 525 4.72 31.70 1.28
C LEU A 525 4.82 30.67 0.15
N LEU A 526 5.97 30.61 -0.51
CA LEU A 526 6.23 29.74 -1.64
C LEU A 526 6.52 28.30 -1.16
N PHE A 527 7.51 28.14 -0.29
CA PHE A 527 7.87 26.89 0.37
C PHE A 527 8.82 27.15 1.55
N CYS A 528 9.18 26.10 2.29
CA CYS A 528 10.11 26.15 3.42
C CYS A 528 11.21 25.11 3.26
N LEU A 529 12.41 25.39 3.78
CA LEU A 529 13.50 24.42 3.90
C LEU A 529 14.02 24.33 5.35
N PRO A 530 14.43 23.14 5.82
CA PRO A 530 14.96 22.97 7.17
C PRO A 530 16.38 23.52 7.27
N ARG A 531 16.73 24.02 8.47
CA ARG A 531 18.07 24.52 8.77
C ARG A 531 19.03 23.37 9.04
N VAL A 532 19.67 22.86 8.00
CA VAL A 532 20.51 21.65 8.07
C VAL A 532 21.98 21.90 7.78
N ASP A 533 22.34 23.09 7.29
CA ASP A 533 23.73 23.43 6.95
C ASP A 533 24.38 24.27 8.05
N TRP A 534 25.48 23.76 8.59
CA TRP A 534 26.22 24.44 9.65
C TRP A 534 27.05 25.60 9.11
N ASN A 535 26.86 26.79 9.67
CA ASN A 535 27.70 27.95 9.41
C ASN A 535 28.82 28.02 10.47
N HIS A 536 30.06 27.78 10.03
CA HIS A 536 31.24 27.80 10.93
C HIS A 536 31.61 29.20 11.46
N THR A 537 31.17 30.27 10.79
CA THR A 537 31.49 31.65 11.17
C THR A 537 30.57 32.13 12.29
N GLU A 538 29.26 31.95 12.12
CA GLU A 538 28.24 32.44 13.06
C GLU A 538 27.85 31.38 14.11
N GLY A 539 28.20 30.11 13.90
CA GLY A 539 27.89 29.03 14.84
C GLY A 539 26.41 28.63 14.87
N GLU A 540 25.70 28.82 13.75
CA GLU A 540 24.27 28.54 13.62
C GLU A 540 23.97 27.63 12.42
N PHE A 541 22.83 26.92 12.49
CA PHE A 541 22.30 26.15 11.36
C PHE A 541 21.45 27.03 10.43
N GLY A 542 21.66 26.83 9.14
CA GLY A 542 20.95 27.51 8.06
C GLY A 542 20.71 26.63 6.86
N VAL A 543 20.49 27.23 5.70
CA VAL A 543 20.29 26.50 4.43
C VAL A 543 21.40 26.89 3.45
N HIS A 544 22.02 25.92 2.79
CA HIS A 544 22.99 26.18 1.73
C HIS A 544 22.42 27.13 0.66
N TYR A 545 23.07 28.28 0.46
CA TYR A 545 22.57 29.38 -0.36
C TYR A 545 22.21 28.96 -1.78
N LEU A 546 23.13 28.28 -2.47
CA LEU A 546 22.92 27.87 -3.86
C LEU A 546 21.76 26.86 -3.99
N THR A 547 21.59 25.97 -3.00
CA THR A 547 20.45 25.04 -2.96
C THR A 547 19.13 25.79 -2.92
N ALA A 548 18.99 26.77 -2.01
CA ALA A 548 17.80 27.58 -1.89
C ALA A 548 17.54 28.42 -3.15
N LEU A 549 18.58 29.07 -3.68
CA LEU A 549 18.47 29.89 -4.88
C LEU A 549 18.00 29.06 -6.09
N THR A 550 18.60 27.91 -6.33
CA THR A 550 18.26 27.05 -7.47
C THR A 550 16.87 26.42 -7.31
N ALA A 551 16.46 26.05 -6.09
CA ALA A 551 15.08 25.61 -5.83
C ALA A 551 14.06 26.68 -6.23
N CYS A 552 14.28 27.93 -5.82
CA CYS A 552 13.43 29.06 -6.21
C CYS A 552 13.44 29.30 -7.74
N GLN A 553 14.61 29.22 -8.37
CA GLN A 553 14.75 29.40 -9.81
C GLN A 553 14.03 28.31 -10.62
N ILE A 554 14.04 27.06 -10.15
CA ILE A 554 13.29 25.94 -10.76
C ILE A 554 11.79 26.22 -10.68
N ILE A 555 11.28 26.59 -9.49
CA ILE A 555 9.86 26.92 -9.28
C ILE A 555 9.43 28.08 -10.19
N ALA A 556 10.28 29.08 -10.37
CA ALA A 556 10.05 30.22 -11.25
C ALA A 556 10.48 29.97 -12.70
N ASN A 557 10.28 28.74 -13.18
CA ASN A 557 10.51 28.31 -14.56
C ASN A 557 11.95 28.51 -15.07
N ASN A 558 12.91 27.93 -14.36
CA ASN A 558 14.34 27.92 -14.73
C ASN A 558 14.92 29.32 -14.97
N CYS A 559 14.55 30.32 -14.16
CA CYS A 559 14.99 31.72 -14.32
C CYS A 559 16.45 31.95 -13.86
N PHE A 560 17.34 31.03 -14.22
CA PHE A 560 18.77 31.10 -13.96
C PHE A 560 19.34 32.43 -14.49
N GLY A 561 20.20 33.07 -13.70
CA GLY A 561 20.76 34.39 -14.04
C GLY A 561 19.84 35.59 -13.76
N LYS A 562 18.51 35.42 -13.71
CA LYS A 562 17.53 36.49 -13.43
C LYS A 562 16.95 36.47 -12.01
N GLY A 563 16.90 35.28 -11.39
CA GLY A 563 16.42 35.11 -10.02
C GLY A 563 17.41 35.60 -8.96
N ARG A 564 16.94 36.30 -7.92
CA ARG A 564 17.73 36.75 -6.75
C ARG A 564 16.96 36.52 -5.45
N LEU A 565 17.69 36.21 -4.38
CA LEU A 565 17.15 36.18 -3.02
C LEU A 565 17.41 37.52 -2.32
N ALA A 566 16.44 37.99 -1.55
CA ALA A 566 16.57 39.16 -0.69
C ALA A 566 16.13 38.84 0.73
N ARG A 567 16.66 39.58 1.69
CA ARG A 567 16.34 39.49 3.13
C ARG A 567 15.12 40.33 3.52
N ASP A 568 14.65 41.16 2.60
CA ASP A 568 13.50 42.03 2.79
C ASP A 568 12.47 41.89 1.66
N GLU A 569 11.24 42.30 1.96
CA GLU A 569 10.11 42.21 1.02
C GLU A 569 10.16 43.23 -0.13
N THR A 570 11.04 44.22 -0.07
CA THR A 570 11.20 45.25 -1.12
C THR A 570 12.33 44.92 -2.10
N GLY A 571 13.11 43.86 -1.84
CA GLY A 571 14.21 43.43 -2.70
C GLY A 571 15.44 44.34 -2.67
N LYS A 572 15.59 45.17 -1.63
CA LYS A 572 16.70 46.13 -1.51
C LYS A 572 17.94 45.52 -0.87
N ASP A 573 17.75 44.64 0.10
CA ASP A 573 18.79 43.88 0.78
C ASP A 573 18.94 42.52 0.10
N LEU A 574 19.63 42.53 -1.05
CA LEU A 574 19.95 41.33 -1.80
C LEU A 574 20.96 40.46 -1.04
N VAL A 575 20.74 39.15 -1.08
CA VAL A 575 21.71 38.17 -0.57
C VAL A 575 22.93 38.18 -1.49
N SER A 576 24.12 38.33 -0.91
CA SER A 576 25.38 38.31 -1.65
C SER A 576 25.68 36.90 -2.16
N SER A 577 26.28 36.80 -3.35
CA SER A 577 26.79 35.53 -3.89
C SER A 577 27.88 34.87 -3.04
N ASP A 578 28.54 35.64 -2.16
CA ASP A 578 29.57 35.13 -1.25
C ASP A 578 28.99 34.41 -0.02
N GLU A 579 27.69 34.58 0.25
CA GLU A 579 27.02 33.90 1.36
C GLU A 579 26.85 32.41 1.02
N LYS A 580 27.41 31.55 1.88
CA LYS A 580 27.35 30.09 1.68
C LYS A 580 26.15 29.44 2.36
N VAL A 581 25.69 30.02 3.46
CA VAL A 581 24.61 29.49 4.30
C VAL A 581 23.70 30.63 4.73
N LEU A 582 22.42 30.52 4.37
CA LEU A 582 21.35 31.45 4.73
C LEU A 582 20.95 31.25 6.20
N LEU A 583 20.96 32.31 7.00
CA LEU A 583 20.68 32.25 8.43
C LEU A 583 19.37 32.93 8.84
N GLN A 584 18.84 33.86 8.06
CA GLN A 584 17.59 34.53 8.42
C GLN A 584 16.40 33.59 8.28
N ARG A 585 15.29 33.92 8.95
CA ARG A 585 14.08 33.10 8.93
C ARG A 585 13.28 33.26 7.64
N ASP A 586 13.27 34.45 7.08
CA ASP A 586 12.41 34.83 5.96
C ASP A 586 13.27 35.41 4.83
N TYR A 587 13.06 34.92 3.61
CA TYR A 587 13.69 35.43 2.39
C TYR A 587 12.66 35.59 1.27
N TRP A 588 12.85 36.57 0.40
CA TRP A 588 11.99 36.82 -0.76
C TRP A 588 12.75 36.50 -2.04
N PHE A 589 12.10 35.79 -2.95
CA PHE A 589 12.67 35.47 -4.25
C PHE A 589 12.10 36.39 -5.33
N PHE A 590 12.97 37.16 -5.97
CA PHE A 590 12.64 38.10 -7.04
C PHE A 590 13.14 37.58 -8.38
N VAL A 591 12.38 37.85 -9.43
CA VAL A 591 12.79 37.62 -10.82
C VAL A 591 12.90 38.97 -11.51
N GLU A 592 14.06 39.27 -12.07
CA GLU A 592 14.30 40.53 -12.77
C GLU A 592 13.25 40.79 -13.86
N GLY A 593 12.57 41.94 -13.76
CA GLY A 593 11.55 42.37 -14.72
C GLY A 593 10.15 41.77 -14.54
N ASP A 594 9.89 40.93 -13.54
CA ASP A 594 8.54 40.43 -13.23
C ASP A 594 8.29 40.33 -11.71
N GLU A 595 7.62 41.35 -11.17
CA GLU A 595 7.26 41.43 -9.74
C GLU A 595 6.25 40.34 -9.32
N ARG A 596 5.52 39.76 -10.27
CA ARG A 596 4.54 38.70 -10.03
C ARG A 596 4.78 37.53 -10.98
N TYR A 597 6.02 37.03 -11.03
CA TYR A 597 6.43 35.95 -11.92
C TYR A 597 5.52 34.72 -11.84
N PRO A 598 5.31 34.00 -12.96
CA PRO A 598 4.53 32.78 -12.95
C PRO A 598 5.33 31.63 -12.32
N VAL A 599 4.65 30.71 -11.64
CA VAL A 599 5.27 29.52 -11.04
C VAL A 599 4.94 28.25 -11.82
N VAL A 600 5.87 27.32 -11.90
CA VAL A 600 5.61 25.99 -12.45
C VAL A 600 4.89 25.17 -11.36
N PRO A 601 3.66 24.69 -11.60
CA PRO A 601 2.82 24.15 -10.53
C PRO A 601 3.14 22.69 -10.19
N SER A 602 3.82 21.96 -11.07
CA SER A 602 4.20 20.57 -10.83
C SER A 602 5.42 20.17 -11.66
N PHE A 603 6.08 19.07 -11.28
CA PHE A 603 7.17 18.50 -12.08
C PHE A 603 6.72 18.16 -13.51
N ARG A 604 5.46 17.70 -13.69
CA ARG A 604 4.92 17.34 -15.01
C ARG A 604 4.70 18.55 -15.92
N ASP A 605 4.47 19.73 -15.34
CA ASP A 605 4.32 20.99 -16.05
C ASP A 605 5.66 21.72 -16.26
N TRP A 606 6.76 21.17 -15.74
CA TRP A 606 8.10 21.75 -15.84
C TRP A 606 8.80 21.30 -17.13
N GLN A 607 9.52 22.21 -17.77
CA GLN A 607 10.39 21.87 -18.90
C GLN A 607 11.84 21.73 -18.40
N PHE A 608 12.50 20.65 -18.80
CA PHE A 608 13.91 20.43 -18.46
C PHE A 608 14.81 21.46 -19.20
N PRO A 609 15.74 22.14 -18.51
CA PRO A 609 16.60 23.16 -19.09
C PRO A 609 17.82 22.55 -19.78
N HIS A 610 17.60 21.89 -20.92
CA HIS A 610 18.68 21.32 -21.73
C HIS A 610 19.78 22.35 -21.98
N ASP A 611 21.03 21.93 -21.77
CA ASP A 611 22.26 22.71 -21.96
C ASP A 611 22.34 24.04 -21.19
N LYS A 612 21.43 24.26 -20.23
CA LYS A 612 21.27 25.50 -19.46
C LYS A 612 21.21 25.23 -17.95
N LEU A 613 21.79 24.11 -17.51
CA LEU A 613 21.96 23.84 -16.08
C LEU A 613 22.88 24.89 -15.44
N PRO A 614 22.65 25.28 -14.18
CA PRO A 614 23.56 26.19 -13.47
C PRO A 614 24.98 25.65 -13.43
N ASP A 615 25.99 26.53 -13.62
CA ASP A 615 27.42 26.14 -13.72
C ASP A 615 27.93 25.34 -12.51
N TRP A 616 27.36 25.57 -11.32
CA TRP A 616 27.74 24.87 -10.10
C TRP A 616 27.17 23.44 -10.00
N TRP A 617 26.26 23.05 -10.91
CA TRP A 617 25.73 21.71 -11.03
C TRP A 617 26.65 20.81 -11.87
N THR A 618 27.84 20.53 -11.32
CA THR A 618 28.95 19.87 -12.01
C THR A 618 28.69 18.38 -12.26
N THR A 619 29.32 17.81 -13.30
CA THR A 619 29.32 16.36 -13.54
C THR A 619 29.89 15.60 -12.32
N PRO A 620 29.31 14.45 -11.92
CA PRO A 620 29.84 13.66 -10.81
C PRO A 620 31.32 13.27 -10.99
N SER A 621 32.14 13.57 -9.98
CA SER A 621 33.59 13.32 -9.97
C SER A 621 33.98 11.87 -9.64
N CYS A 622 33.10 11.11 -9.00
CA CYS A 622 33.30 9.70 -8.65
C CYS A 622 32.58 8.81 -9.66
N ALA A 623 33.29 8.39 -10.72
CA ALA A 623 32.77 7.49 -11.73
C ALA A 623 32.93 6.04 -11.27
N THR A 624 31.82 5.37 -11.00
CA THR A 624 31.78 3.92 -10.78
C THR A 624 31.15 3.24 -11.98
N ALA A 625 31.56 1.99 -12.27
CA ALA A 625 30.89 1.21 -13.31
C ALA A 625 29.39 1.08 -12.97
N PRO A 626 28.49 1.09 -13.98
CA PRO A 626 27.10 0.74 -13.79
C PRO A 626 27.01 -0.58 -13.00
N HIS A 627 26.08 -0.68 -12.05
CA HIS A 627 25.79 -1.89 -11.25
C HIS A 627 26.63 -2.15 -9.99
N SER A 628 27.15 -1.12 -9.31
CA SER A 628 27.68 -1.28 -7.95
C SER A 628 26.64 -1.94 -7.02
N LYS A 629 27.00 -3.05 -6.37
CA LYS A 629 26.13 -3.78 -5.41
C LYS A 629 26.20 -3.20 -4.00
N ARG A 630 26.42 -1.89 -3.86
CA ARG A 630 26.53 -1.21 -2.57
C ARG A 630 25.74 0.08 -2.60
N CYS A 631 25.08 0.40 -1.50
CA CYS A 631 24.36 1.65 -1.36
C CYS A 631 25.29 2.85 -1.58
N ALA A 632 24.88 3.76 -2.46
CA ALA A 632 25.64 4.93 -2.86
C ALA A 632 25.96 5.89 -1.71
N ILE A 633 25.16 5.89 -0.65
CA ILE A 633 25.32 6.82 0.49
C ILE A 633 26.02 6.13 1.66
N THR A 634 25.62 4.90 2.00
CA THR A 634 26.13 4.20 3.20
C THR A 634 27.26 3.23 2.91
N ASN A 635 27.55 2.97 1.64
CA ASN A 635 28.46 1.91 1.19
C ASN A 635 28.11 0.52 1.74
N THR A 636 26.86 0.26 2.11
CA THR A 636 26.41 -1.05 2.61
C THR A 636 26.05 -1.97 1.45
N SER A 637 26.45 -3.24 1.53
CA SER A 637 26.23 -4.23 0.45
C SER A 637 24.99 -5.12 0.66
N TYR A 638 24.10 -4.74 1.58
CA TYR A 638 22.92 -5.50 1.95
C TYR A 638 21.70 -4.58 2.09
N ALA A 639 20.50 -5.12 1.92
CA ALA A 639 19.23 -4.39 2.05
C ALA A 639 19.19 -3.07 1.26
N PHE A 640 19.82 -3.04 0.07
CA PHE A 640 19.70 -1.93 -0.88
C PHE A 640 18.79 -2.32 -2.04
N THR A 641 18.13 -1.32 -2.61
CA THR A 641 17.27 -1.38 -3.79
C THR A 641 17.81 -0.39 -4.83
N TRP A 642 17.21 -0.38 -6.01
CA TRP A 642 17.55 0.49 -7.12
C TRP A 642 16.56 1.65 -7.18
N ALA A 643 17.03 2.84 -6.81
CA ALA A 643 16.25 4.06 -6.85
C ALA A 643 16.38 4.72 -8.22
N HIS A 644 15.27 5.05 -8.86
CA HIS A 644 15.31 5.89 -10.05
C HIS A 644 15.47 7.35 -9.65
N LEU A 645 16.44 8.05 -10.25
CA LEU A 645 16.64 9.49 -10.07
C LEU A 645 15.40 10.22 -10.59
N ILE A 646 15.03 10.00 -11.86
CA ILE A 646 13.70 10.32 -12.39
C ILE A 646 12.79 9.10 -12.16
N PRO A 647 11.78 9.17 -11.29
CA PRO A 647 10.90 8.04 -10.99
C PRO A 647 10.19 7.47 -12.21
N LYS A 648 9.93 6.15 -12.18
CA LYS A 648 9.25 5.44 -13.27
C LYS A 648 7.88 6.02 -13.60
N GLU A 649 7.16 6.54 -12.60
CA GLU A 649 5.83 7.13 -12.80
C GLU A 649 5.86 8.43 -13.65
N GLU A 650 7.05 8.99 -13.89
CA GLU A 650 7.24 10.19 -14.73
C GLU A 650 7.69 9.84 -16.16
N GLN A 651 7.43 8.62 -16.64
CA GLN A 651 7.76 8.17 -18.01
C GLN A 651 7.27 9.12 -19.09
N GLN A 652 6.06 9.69 -18.95
CA GLN A 652 5.51 10.65 -19.90
C GLN A 652 6.34 11.94 -19.93
N TRP A 653 6.67 12.48 -18.76
CA TRP A 653 7.51 13.67 -18.65
C TRP A 653 8.93 13.42 -19.19
N PHE A 654 9.48 12.25 -18.89
CA PHE A 654 10.80 11.80 -19.39
C PHE A 654 10.85 11.82 -20.92
N ASN A 655 9.84 11.24 -21.58
CA ASN A 655 9.75 11.20 -23.03
C ASN A 655 9.54 12.61 -23.61
N LYS A 656 8.62 13.38 -23.03
CA LYS A 656 8.26 14.73 -23.49
C LYS A 656 9.41 15.71 -23.41
N ASN A 657 10.29 15.54 -22.41
CA ASN A 657 11.50 16.34 -22.25
C ASN A 657 12.74 15.68 -22.87
N GLY A 658 12.59 14.66 -23.72
CA GLY A 658 13.72 14.05 -24.42
C GLY A 658 14.85 13.57 -23.48
N MET A 659 14.52 13.15 -22.25
CA MET A 659 15.54 12.80 -21.25
C MET A 659 16.35 11.57 -21.63
N GLY A 660 15.86 10.77 -22.58
CA GLY A 660 16.59 9.68 -23.19
C GLY A 660 17.83 10.11 -23.99
N LEU A 661 18.04 11.41 -24.23
CA LEU A 661 19.28 11.95 -24.81
C LEU A 661 20.48 11.87 -23.85
N TYR A 662 20.22 11.73 -22.55
CA TYR A 662 21.24 11.65 -21.50
C TYR A 662 21.48 10.21 -21.05
N GLY A 663 22.62 9.96 -20.39
CA GLY A 663 22.99 8.64 -19.91
C GLY A 663 23.73 7.78 -20.94
N GLY A 664 23.40 6.49 -20.98
CA GLY A 664 24.16 5.45 -21.69
C GLY A 664 23.65 5.13 -23.10
N GLY A 665 22.69 5.91 -23.62
CA GLY A 665 22.10 5.68 -24.94
C GLY A 665 21.03 4.60 -24.99
N SER A 666 20.47 4.18 -23.85
CA SER A 666 19.34 3.24 -23.83
C SER A 666 18.01 3.89 -24.23
N HIS A 667 17.96 5.23 -24.24
CA HIS A 667 16.81 6.06 -24.59
C HIS A 667 15.52 5.75 -23.82
N ASN A 668 15.61 5.10 -22.65
CA ASN A 668 14.46 4.74 -21.82
C ASN A 668 14.70 5.09 -20.35
N ILE A 669 13.62 5.10 -19.55
CA ILE A 669 13.69 5.54 -18.15
C ILE A 669 14.49 4.60 -17.25
N ASP A 670 14.72 3.35 -17.68
CA ASP A 670 15.50 2.34 -16.99
C ASP A 670 17.00 2.42 -17.34
N ASP A 671 17.45 3.51 -17.99
CA ASP A 671 18.87 3.75 -18.25
C ASP A 671 19.69 3.62 -16.95
N PRO A 672 20.80 2.85 -16.93
CA PRO A 672 21.60 2.66 -15.72
C PRO A 672 22.11 3.97 -15.09
N HIS A 673 22.19 5.06 -15.84
CA HIS A 673 22.57 6.39 -15.35
C HIS A 673 21.44 7.10 -14.61
N ASN A 674 20.18 6.69 -14.84
CA ASN A 674 19.01 7.13 -14.10
C ASN A 674 18.77 6.29 -12.84
N VAL A 675 19.63 5.32 -12.52
CA VAL A 675 19.43 4.39 -11.40
C VAL A 675 20.57 4.49 -10.39
N LEU A 676 20.21 4.54 -9.10
CA LEU A 676 21.14 4.66 -7.98
C LEU A 676 20.86 3.59 -6.92
N PRO A 677 21.85 2.78 -6.50
CA PRO A 677 21.64 1.81 -5.43
C PRO A 677 21.50 2.54 -4.08
N LEU A 678 20.38 2.39 -3.38
CA LEU A 678 20.13 2.98 -2.07
C LEU A 678 19.68 1.92 -1.07
N LYS A 679 20.11 2.03 0.19
CA LYS A 679 19.57 1.23 1.29
C LYS A 679 18.04 1.44 1.36
N ALA A 680 17.26 0.41 1.66
CA ALA A 680 15.80 0.45 1.52
C ALA A 680 15.13 1.59 2.32
N ASP A 681 15.66 1.94 3.50
CA ASP A 681 15.23 3.09 4.30
C ASP A 681 15.54 4.43 3.58
N LEU A 682 16.76 4.58 3.06
CA LEU A 682 17.16 5.73 2.27
C LEU A 682 16.36 5.84 0.97
N TYR A 683 16.00 4.73 0.34
CA TYR A 683 15.14 4.71 -0.84
C TYR A 683 13.75 5.26 -0.52
N VAL A 684 13.12 4.80 0.58
CA VAL A 684 11.81 5.33 1.01
C VAL A 684 11.88 6.82 1.29
N CYS A 685 12.91 7.28 2.00
CA CYS A 685 13.11 8.70 2.27
C CYS A 685 13.37 9.50 0.97
N PHE A 686 14.11 8.93 0.02
CA PHE A 686 14.38 9.55 -1.27
C PHE A 686 13.09 9.75 -2.06
N ASP A 687 12.25 8.72 -2.18
CA ASP A 687 10.97 8.75 -2.91
C ASP A 687 9.87 9.55 -2.21
N GLN A 688 10.04 9.82 -0.92
CA GLN A 688 9.19 10.77 -0.18
C GLN A 688 9.72 12.21 -0.23
N SER A 689 10.73 12.51 -1.05
CA SER A 689 11.37 13.84 -1.16
C SER A 689 11.99 14.35 0.15
N VAL A 690 12.34 13.47 1.08
CA VAL A 690 12.93 13.85 2.38
C VAL A 690 14.32 14.47 2.18
N PHE A 691 15.06 14.03 1.16
CA PHE A 691 16.38 14.57 0.81
C PHE A 691 16.61 14.55 -0.70
N ALA A 692 17.59 15.34 -1.15
CA ALA A 692 18.10 15.33 -2.51
C ALA A 692 19.63 15.18 -2.52
N LEU A 693 20.18 14.87 -3.69
CA LEU A 693 21.63 14.78 -3.93
C LEU A 693 22.09 16.05 -4.62
N ILE A 694 22.93 16.84 -3.97
CA ILE A 694 23.31 18.19 -4.41
C ILE A 694 24.83 18.31 -4.44
N PRO A 695 25.42 18.92 -5.49
CA PRO A 695 26.85 19.18 -5.54
C PRO A 695 27.23 20.23 -4.48
N LYS A 696 28.21 19.92 -3.63
CA LYS A 696 28.78 20.86 -2.67
C LYS A 696 30.29 20.89 -2.82
N ILE A 697 30.85 22.08 -2.64
CA ILE A 697 32.30 22.30 -2.69
C ILE A 697 32.92 21.70 -1.42
N THR A 698 33.96 20.86 -1.59
CA THR A 698 34.73 20.29 -0.49
C THR A 698 36.17 20.78 -0.53
N ASN A 699 36.69 21.19 0.64
CA ASN A 699 38.10 21.58 0.77
C ASN A 699 38.91 20.34 1.14
N ALA A 700 39.78 19.87 0.25
CA ALA A 700 40.74 18.82 0.59
C ALA A 700 41.75 19.36 1.63
N SER A 701 41.97 18.61 2.71
CA SER A 701 42.79 19.01 3.87
C SER A 701 44.31 19.10 3.60
N SER A 702 44.75 19.21 2.34
CA SER A 702 46.17 19.30 1.98
C SER A 702 46.36 19.88 0.57
N GLY A 703 46.35 21.21 0.42
CA GLY A 703 46.98 21.95 -0.69
C GLY A 703 46.63 21.56 -2.15
N ALA A 704 45.58 20.76 -2.38
CA ALA A 704 45.15 20.28 -3.69
C ALA A 704 43.76 20.83 -4.04
N GLU A 705 43.50 20.94 -5.35
CA GLU A 705 42.34 21.56 -6.00
C GLU A 705 41.00 21.48 -5.26
N VAL A 706 40.23 22.57 -5.34
CA VAL A 706 38.83 22.63 -4.92
C VAL A 706 38.04 21.57 -5.68
N SER A 707 37.49 20.57 -4.97
CA SER A 707 36.75 19.47 -5.60
C SER A 707 35.28 19.50 -5.19
N THR A 708 34.40 19.36 -6.18
CA THR A 708 32.95 19.28 -5.97
C THR A 708 32.52 17.82 -5.83
N GLN A 709 31.71 17.53 -4.81
CA GLN A 709 31.14 16.20 -4.57
C GLN A 709 29.64 16.31 -4.34
N TYR A 710 28.89 15.33 -4.85
CA TYR A 710 27.48 15.20 -4.53
C TYR A 710 27.30 14.74 -3.09
N MET A 711 26.48 15.48 -2.35
CA MET A 711 26.18 15.27 -0.95
C MET A 711 24.68 15.07 -0.76
N VAL A 712 24.30 14.31 0.26
CA VAL A 712 22.92 14.29 0.76
C VAL A 712 22.58 15.65 1.37
N HIS A 713 21.49 16.24 0.91
CA HIS A 713 20.91 17.46 1.45
C HIS A 713 19.45 17.21 1.84
N VAL A 714 19.13 17.31 3.12
CA VAL A 714 17.79 17.09 3.67
C VAL A 714 16.88 18.27 3.34
N LEU A 715 15.73 17.98 2.76
CA LEU A 715 14.71 18.95 2.34
C LEU A 715 13.52 18.99 3.29
N ASP A 716 13.33 17.95 4.11
CA ASP A 716 12.25 17.85 5.10
C ASP A 716 12.78 17.65 6.51
N GLY A 717 12.56 18.65 7.37
CA GLY A 717 13.03 18.67 8.77
C GLY A 717 12.17 17.88 9.75
N ARG A 718 11.05 17.26 9.33
CA ARG A 718 10.21 16.43 10.21
C ARG A 718 10.94 15.22 10.77
N GLU A 719 11.98 14.78 10.06
CA GLU A 719 12.83 13.64 10.43
C GLU A 719 14.20 14.14 10.94
N ALA A 720 14.22 14.86 12.07
CA ALA A 720 15.44 15.47 12.60
C ALA A 720 16.59 14.47 12.86
N GLU A 721 16.27 13.22 13.23
CA GLU A 721 17.25 12.14 13.36
C GLU A 721 17.89 11.79 12.02
N PHE A 722 17.12 11.82 10.93
CA PHE A 722 17.63 11.59 9.58
C PHE A 722 18.62 12.68 9.17
N ALA A 723 18.27 13.96 9.40
CA ALA A 723 19.17 15.08 9.15
C ALA A 723 20.48 14.95 9.91
N ALA A 724 20.43 14.61 11.19
CA ALA A 724 21.63 14.41 12.00
C ALA A 724 22.55 13.27 11.50
N LEU A 725 21.98 12.22 10.91
CA LEU A 725 22.71 11.04 10.44
C LEU A 725 23.25 11.17 9.02
N TYR A 726 22.55 11.89 8.15
CA TYR A 726 22.78 11.83 6.70
C TYR A 726 23.06 13.18 6.04
N GLN A 727 22.77 14.32 6.67
CA GLN A 727 23.08 15.62 6.07
C GLN A 727 24.57 15.75 5.74
N ASN A 728 24.89 16.30 4.57
CA ASN A 728 26.25 16.48 4.06
C ASN A 728 27.06 15.19 3.96
N ARG A 729 26.39 14.03 3.86
CA ARG A 729 27.06 12.76 3.61
C ARG A 729 27.41 12.61 2.12
N PRO A 730 28.67 12.27 1.78
CA PRO A 730 29.08 12.10 0.40
C PRO A 730 28.42 10.89 -0.26
N VAL A 731 28.06 11.07 -1.54
CA VAL A 731 27.62 9.98 -2.41
C VAL A 731 28.85 9.35 -3.05
N GLY A 732 29.05 8.05 -2.80
CA GLY A 732 30.26 7.32 -3.20
C GLY A 732 30.13 6.50 -4.48
N THR A 733 28.93 6.35 -5.06
CA THR A 733 28.76 5.63 -6.33
C THR A 733 27.78 6.38 -7.21
N LEU A 734 28.30 7.26 -8.07
CA LEU A 734 27.55 7.87 -9.16
C LEU A 734 28.12 7.36 -10.49
N VAL A 735 27.29 7.35 -11.52
CA VAL A 735 27.71 7.00 -12.87
C VAL A 735 27.98 8.30 -13.62
N GLU A 736 29.06 8.33 -14.40
CA GLU A 736 29.37 9.46 -15.27
C GLU A 736 28.27 9.60 -16.33
N GLY A 737 27.63 10.77 -16.44
CA GLY A 737 26.44 10.96 -17.27
C GLY A 737 25.11 10.97 -16.49
N SER A 738 25.14 10.87 -15.16
CA SER A 738 23.94 11.02 -14.31
C SER A 738 23.57 12.48 -13.98
N ARG A 739 24.31 13.48 -14.45
CA ARG A 739 24.18 14.89 -14.03
C ARG A 739 22.76 15.43 -14.26
N GLU A 740 22.21 15.19 -15.44
CA GLU A 740 20.90 15.68 -15.85
C GLU A 740 19.78 14.98 -15.08
N PHE A 741 19.90 13.67 -14.85
CA PHE A 741 18.99 12.89 -14.01
C PHE A 741 19.01 13.37 -12.55
N LEU A 742 20.18 13.69 -11.99
CA LEU A 742 20.33 14.24 -10.64
C LEU A 742 19.66 15.61 -10.51
N PHE A 743 19.81 16.49 -11.51
CA PHE A 743 19.15 17.79 -11.52
C PHE A 743 17.62 17.65 -11.64
N ALA A 744 17.14 16.78 -12.53
CA ALA A 744 15.72 16.48 -12.67
C ALA A 744 15.13 15.92 -11.35
N ARG A 745 15.86 15.05 -10.64
CA ARG A 745 15.44 14.57 -9.30
C ARG A 745 15.38 15.70 -8.28
N PHE A 746 16.35 16.62 -8.28
CA PHE A 746 16.28 17.78 -7.39
C PHE A 746 15.02 18.61 -7.67
N ALA A 747 14.74 18.94 -8.93
CA ALA A 747 13.53 19.65 -9.33
C ALA A 747 12.24 18.90 -8.89
N TRP A 748 12.17 17.60 -9.17
CA TRP A 748 11.06 16.74 -8.77
C TRP A 748 10.80 16.78 -7.26
N SER A 749 11.86 16.78 -6.45
CA SER A 749 11.75 16.83 -4.99
C SER A 749 11.22 18.20 -4.53
N ILE A 750 11.71 19.29 -5.13
CA ILE A 750 11.29 20.66 -4.79
C ILE A 750 9.80 20.91 -5.08
N PHE A 751 9.29 20.43 -6.22
CA PHE A 751 7.88 20.62 -6.56
C PHE A 751 6.90 19.99 -5.56
N SER A 752 7.33 18.97 -4.81
CA SER A 752 6.50 18.37 -3.76
C SER A 752 6.17 19.32 -2.61
N PHE A 753 6.97 20.37 -2.41
CA PHE A 753 6.78 21.38 -1.35
C PHE A 753 5.95 22.59 -1.78
N LEU A 754 5.64 22.72 -3.08
CA LEU A 754 4.95 23.90 -3.62
C LEU A 754 3.43 23.87 -3.43
N LYS A 755 2.88 22.69 -3.12
CA LYS A 755 1.43 22.48 -3.02
C LYS A 755 0.71 23.53 -2.14
N PRO A 756 1.16 23.84 -0.91
CA PRO A 756 0.49 24.82 -0.06
C PRO A 756 0.36 26.20 -0.70
N PHE A 757 1.31 26.62 -1.54
CA PHE A 757 1.24 27.90 -2.25
C PHE A 757 0.17 27.91 -3.34
N LEU A 758 0.03 26.80 -4.06
CA LEU A 758 -0.94 26.64 -5.16
C LEU A 758 -2.38 26.54 -4.64
N THR A 759 -2.58 25.90 -3.50
CA THR A 759 -3.90 25.52 -2.97
C THR A 759 -4.41 26.45 -1.87
N SER A 760 -3.77 27.61 -1.65
CA SER A 760 -4.12 28.54 -0.58
C SER A 760 -5.31 29.46 -0.90
N GLY A 761 -6.24 29.03 -1.77
CA GLY A 761 -7.49 29.75 -2.04
C GLY A 761 -7.38 31.03 -2.90
N VAL A 762 -6.22 31.32 -3.51
CA VAL A 762 -6.03 32.50 -4.40
C VAL A 762 -5.55 32.05 -5.78
N GLY A 763 -6.05 32.71 -6.82
CA GLY A 763 -5.61 32.45 -8.19
C GLY A 763 -4.15 32.83 -8.42
N ARG A 764 -3.44 32.01 -9.20
CA ARG A 764 -1.99 32.13 -9.46
C ARG A 764 -1.71 32.21 -10.96
N ARG A 765 -0.68 32.98 -11.32
CA ARG A 765 -0.02 32.85 -12.63
C ARG A 765 0.83 31.58 -12.57
N VAL A 766 0.54 30.62 -13.43
CA VAL A 766 1.29 29.35 -13.52
C VAL A 766 1.85 29.16 -14.92
N VAL A 767 2.99 28.45 -15.03
CA VAL A 767 3.55 28.03 -16.31
C VAL A 767 3.23 26.56 -16.53
N ARG A 768 2.76 26.21 -17.73
CA ARG A 768 2.50 24.82 -18.12
C ARG A 768 3.26 24.45 -19.37
N PHE A 769 3.93 23.31 -19.32
CA PHE A 769 4.58 22.71 -20.46
C PHE A 769 3.61 21.92 -21.33
N ARG A 770 3.51 22.26 -22.61
CA ARG A 770 2.65 21.60 -23.59
C ARG A 770 3.42 21.30 -24.87
N LEU A 771 2.92 20.33 -25.63
CA LEU A 771 3.31 20.11 -27.01
C LEU A 771 2.20 20.72 -27.87
N ARG A 772 2.56 21.59 -28.82
CA ARG A 772 1.61 22.16 -29.79
C ARG A 772 2.02 21.77 -31.21
N PRO A 773 1.10 21.66 -32.18
CA PRO A 773 1.49 21.52 -33.59
C PRO A 773 2.39 22.66 -34.05
N ALA A 774 3.36 22.33 -34.92
CA ALA A 774 4.23 23.30 -35.56
C ALA A 774 3.41 24.23 -36.46
N ASP A 775 3.87 25.47 -36.60
CA ASP A 775 3.20 26.45 -37.45
C ASP A 775 3.23 25.98 -38.92
N ASN A 776 2.04 25.82 -39.52
CA ASN A 776 1.76 25.28 -40.88
C ASN A 776 1.77 23.74 -41.03
N ASP A 777 1.60 22.98 -39.95
CA ASP A 777 1.44 21.53 -40.01
C ASP A 777 -0.04 21.12 -39.83
N GLU A 778 -0.78 21.01 -40.93
CA GLU A 778 -2.21 20.67 -40.95
C GLU A 778 -2.50 19.22 -40.49
N GLU A 779 -1.49 18.34 -40.50
CA GLU A 779 -1.61 16.93 -40.14
C GLU A 779 -1.23 16.64 -38.67
N GLU A 780 -0.83 17.67 -37.90
CA GLU A 780 -0.38 17.59 -36.50
C GLU A 780 0.79 16.60 -36.25
N GLU A 781 1.56 16.25 -37.28
CA GLU A 781 2.63 15.26 -37.15
C GLU A 781 3.87 15.81 -36.42
N ASN A 782 4.12 17.12 -36.50
CA ASN A 782 5.25 17.80 -35.86
C ASN A 782 4.79 18.60 -34.65
N LEU A 783 5.05 18.05 -33.46
CA LEU A 783 4.78 18.73 -32.20
C LEU A 783 6.00 19.51 -31.69
N VAL A 784 5.80 20.77 -31.35
CA VAL A 784 6.80 21.69 -30.81
C VAL A 784 6.54 21.94 -29.32
N PRO A 785 7.58 21.88 -28.46
CA PRO A 785 7.46 22.23 -27.05
C PRO A 785 7.13 23.71 -26.85
N GLU A 786 6.10 24.00 -26.04
CA GLU A 786 5.70 25.35 -25.66
C GLU A 786 5.50 25.48 -24.15
N MET A 787 6.01 26.57 -23.58
CA MET A 787 5.74 26.97 -22.19
C MET A 787 4.69 28.08 -22.19
N GLN A 788 3.50 27.76 -21.73
CA GLN A 788 2.38 28.69 -21.68
C GLN A 788 2.22 29.26 -20.27
N THR A 789 2.19 30.59 -20.15
CA THR A 789 1.80 31.25 -18.89
C THR A 789 0.30 31.44 -18.87
N VAL A 790 -0.36 30.91 -17.84
CA VAL A 790 -1.82 30.95 -17.68
C VAL A 790 -2.17 31.45 -16.29
N PHE A 791 -3.18 32.32 -16.18
CA PHE A 791 -3.78 32.61 -14.89
C PHE A 791 -4.80 31.52 -14.56
N MET A 792 -4.65 30.89 -13.40
CA MET A 792 -5.62 29.91 -12.90
C MET A 792 -6.26 30.43 -11.63
N ASP A 793 -7.60 30.39 -11.58
CA ASP A 793 -8.32 30.68 -10.35
C ASP A 793 -8.09 29.60 -9.28
N SER A 794 -8.49 29.91 -8.04
CA SER A 794 -8.25 29.04 -6.89
C SER A 794 -8.99 27.71 -6.95
N ARG A 795 -10.18 27.65 -7.55
CA ARG A 795 -10.93 26.40 -7.70
C ARG A 795 -10.23 25.48 -8.70
N LYS A 796 -9.78 26.03 -9.84
CA LYS A 796 -9.03 25.28 -10.85
C LYS A 796 -7.70 24.79 -10.31
N LEU A 797 -7.00 25.59 -9.51
CA LEU A 797 -5.78 25.17 -8.82
C LEU A 797 -6.03 24.06 -7.81
N GLU A 798 -7.12 24.14 -7.02
CA GLU A 798 -7.49 23.10 -6.06
C GLU A 798 -7.89 21.79 -6.76
N THR A 799 -8.64 21.88 -7.86
CA THR A 799 -9.04 20.69 -8.62
C THR A 799 -7.84 19.98 -9.26
N LEU A 800 -6.91 20.75 -9.84
CA LEU A 800 -5.77 20.18 -10.57
C LEU A 800 -4.59 19.79 -9.66
N TYR A 801 -4.40 20.52 -8.55
CA TYR A 801 -3.22 20.43 -7.69
C TYR A 801 -3.54 20.26 -6.19
N GLY A 802 -4.82 20.24 -5.79
CA GLY A 802 -5.28 20.26 -4.38
C GLY A 802 -5.54 18.92 -3.69
N GLY A 803 -5.75 17.83 -4.43
CA GLY A 803 -5.92 16.49 -3.84
C GLY A 803 -4.78 16.15 -2.85
N GLY A 804 -5.06 15.43 -1.74
CA GLY A 804 -4.27 15.16 -0.49
C GLY A 804 -2.75 15.42 -0.44
N PRO A 805 -2.10 15.50 0.73
CA PRO A 805 -0.71 16.01 0.88
C PRO A 805 0.39 15.30 0.04
N ARG A 806 0.04 14.22 -0.67
CA ARG A 806 0.90 13.44 -1.57
C ARG A 806 0.29 13.13 -2.96
N LYS A 807 -0.87 13.69 -3.36
CA LYS A 807 -1.36 13.52 -4.74
C LYS A 807 -0.52 14.43 -5.66
N ARG A 808 0.20 13.84 -6.63
CA ARG A 808 0.87 14.58 -7.71
C ARG A 808 -0.19 15.07 -8.70
N ALA A 809 0.09 16.20 -9.33
CA ALA A 809 -0.79 16.84 -10.31
C ALA A 809 -1.19 15.88 -11.45
N VAL A 810 -2.45 15.98 -11.87
CA VAL A 810 -3.00 15.22 -12.99
C VAL A 810 -2.62 15.92 -14.31
N SER A 811 -1.99 15.20 -15.25
CA SER A 811 -1.88 15.68 -16.64
C SER A 811 -3.23 15.46 -17.33
N LEU A 812 -3.76 16.49 -17.97
CA LEU A 812 -5.08 16.50 -18.64
C LEU A 812 -5.04 15.96 -20.08
N GLU A 813 -4.04 15.16 -20.45
CA GLU A 813 -3.93 14.66 -21.82
C GLU A 813 -4.95 13.56 -22.17
N SER A 814 -5.75 13.06 -21.21
CA SER A 814 -6.86 12.15 -21.51
C SER A 814 -8.24 12.83 -21.65
N SER A 815 -8.31 14.16 -21.74
CA SER A 815 -9.59 14.88 -21.87
C SER A 815 -9.68 15.81 -23.10
N TYR A 816 -8.85 15.60 -24.12
CA TYR A 816 -8.88 16.39 -25.37
C TYR A 816 -10.00 15.97 -26.34
N VAL A 817 -11.16 15.55 -25.81
CA VAL A 817 -12.38 15.35 -26.61
C VAL A 817 -13.56 16.19 -26.11
N ASP A 818 -13.48 16.83 -24.93
CA ASP A 818 -14.66 17.52 -24.34
C ASP A 818 -14.42 18.99 -23.91
N LEU A 819 -13.56 19.74 -24.59
CA LEU A 819 -13.42 21.19 -24.35
C LEU A 819 -13.38 22.08 -25.60
N GLU A 820 -13.78 21.56 -26.76
CA GLU A 820 -14.32 22.40 -27.83
C GLU A 820 -15.83 22.54 -27.62
N ASP A 821 -16.24 23.48 -26.77
CA ASP A 821 -17.55 24.16 -26.84
C ASP A 821 -17.58 25.25 -25.77
N GLY A 822 -17.49 26.51 -26.19
CA GLY A 822 -17.61 27.68 -25.31
C GLY A 822 -16.52 28.73 -25.45
N TRP A 823 -16.06 28.99 -26.66
CA TRP A 823 -15.45 30.29 -27.02
C TRP A 823 -16.40 30.98 -27.98
N ASP A 824 -17.42 31.64 -27.44
CA ASP A 824 -18.18 32.62 -28.21
C ASP A 824 -17.81 34.03 -27.75
N ASP A 825 -17.46 34.81 -28.76
CA ASP A 825 -17.26 36.24 -28.78
C ASP A 825 -18.34 37.02 -28.03
N GLU A 826 -17.93 37.95 -27.16
CA GLU A 826 -18.61 39.24 -27.07
C GLU A 826 -17.57 40.34 -26.85
N HIS A 827 -17.07 40.87 -27.97
CA HIS A 827 -16.41 42.15 -28.04
C HIS A 827 -17.40 43.29 -27.72
N SER A 828 -16.94 44.19 -26.84
CA SER A 828 -17.17 45.64 -26.89
C SER A 828 -18.61 46.16 -27.07
N GLY A 829 -19.14 46.81 -26.03
CA GLY A 829 -20.25 47.74 -26.24
C GLY A 829 -20.86 48.36 -24.98
N ARG A 830 -20.59 49.66 -24.80
CA ARG A 830 -21.46 50.69 -24.19
C ARG A 830 -21.47 50.91 -22.67
N THR A 831 -20.70 51.96 -22.33
CA THR A 831 -21.11 53.20 -21.65
C THR A 831 -21.61 53.13 -20.20
N GLU A 832 -20.74 53.61 -19.31
CA GLU A 832 -21.11 54.47 -18.19
C GLU A 832 -21.96 55.66 -18.68
N MET A 833 -23.08 55.91 -18.00
CA MET A 833 -23.70 57.23 -17.90
C MET A 833 -24.10 57.43 -16.43
N GLU A 834 -23.38 58.37 -15.79
CA GLU A 834 -23.72 59.26 -14.68
C GLU A 834 -24.29 58.71 -13.35
N GLY A 835 -23.61 59.09 -12.26
CA GLY A 835 -24.05 58.97 -10.87
C GLY A 835 -22.91 59.19 -9.88
#